data_AF-C5WLT0-F1
#
_entry.id   AF-C5WLT0-F1
#
_cell.length_a   1.000
_cell.length_b   1.000
_cell.length_c   1.000
_cell.angle_alpha   90.00
_cell.angle_beta   90.00
_cell.angle_gamma   90.00
#
_symmetry.space_group_name_H-M   'P 1'
#
loop_
_entity.id
_entity.type
_entity.pdbx_description
1 polymer ?
#
loop_
_entity_poly.entity_id
_entity_poly.type
_entity_poly.pdbx_seq_one_letter_code
_entity_poly.pdbx_strand_id
1 'polypeptide(L)'
;RTSTKVARQLANESHLIDTLFKHFLPSSSGSNQFYGQPQVLFLKLIRVLICHHLDIAKGISKGVLITRLQQYLFLQDNKVQMVRIQIEALRILRCLLLLGIVDRDIFRQFLPALRQLLDWHGNHCAFDGVGGSGLVRQHAAALLVALVASGESGACDVEGQKLLVEPLNNCCCGWMHAASRVAKIKDFSQMTLLSAALYAVGWFSRNSLLGTTSFLPFLRSILPKFVQSSGFIACVHDLVKGSIMLRRPIDRRHVHAPLPNVGAVLMHDYGPQLVVSETYPVHLLSNLWALLAISLDSGEKPLFEALIQPAVLEPLAEYLRQLSTQLNRVLATNFFARSELRFIHQLLTTDGIEIYLKRQQMLQLVYNYLCCLSTAHATQIKSIFERFIFNGDFVKLDESSLKLLQQSCLEMVYPHIIADNSEPSLSLSYTQAPILPTDWPFFQLRVILSNYLQNVQQRPAAIHSENQVVLMTLTFVRQLEREGLQIVSPLEKLMYLMIAFMGPDSQFLAPDLHELLRDCLMDFYRENAAHEFDFDAELVDKARFEPLYYLFVEHFEAASYGDELFSSLVLVPLAQKYDNKWRRRLWSEHVQAVRFINCDESMLMGGLFAYLEPVEEEPSLVKLYGDALAQKMVRPGSIAYRIAQHHFNHSKSVHKATLF
;
A
#
# COMPACT_ATOMS: atom_id res chain seq x y z
N ARG A 1 6.00 -18.64 5.30
CA ARG A 1 6.23 -19.46 6.52
C ARG A 1 5.00 -19.37 7.46
N THR A 2 3.83 -19.80 6.97
CA THR A 2 2.55 -19.96 7.71
C THR A 2 1.81 -21.08 6.99
N SER A 3 2.31 -22.31 7.13
CA SER A 3 1.81 -23.43 6.33
C SER A 3 0.49 -23.93 6.92
N THR A 4 -0.63 -23.69 6.22
CA THR A 4 -1.93 -24.28 6.53
C THR A 4 -1.83 -25.80 6.66
N LYS A 5 -0.92 -26.44 5.90
CA LYS A 5 -0.61 -27.86 6.01
C LYS A 5 -0.10 -28.25 7.41
N VAL A 6 0.80 -27.47 8.00
CA VAL A 6 1.33 -27.74 9.35
C VAL A 6 0.26 -27.49 10.42
N ALA A 7 -0.50 -26.41 10.30
CA ALA A 7 -1.61 -26.13 11.22
C ALA A 7 -2.66 -27.25 11.19
N ARG A 8 -3.02 -27.73 9.99
CA ARG A 8 -3.96 -28.85 9.79
C ARG A 8 -3.39 -30.16 10.31
N GLN A 9 -2.10 -30.44 10.09
CA GLN A 9 -1.44 -31.62 10.64
C GLN A 9 -1.52 -31.62 12.17
N LEU A 10 -1.15 -30.51 12.82
CA LEU A 10 -1.21 -30.42 14.29
C LEU A 10 -2.64 -30.56 14.82
N ALA A 11 -3.62 -29.95 14.16
CA ALA A 11 -5.03 -30.02 14.57
C ALA A 11 -5.64 -31.42 14.39
N ASN A 12 -5.14 -32.20 13.43
CA ASN A 12 -5.62 -33.56 13.16
C ASN A 12 -4.98 -34.63 14.06
N GLU A 13 -3.91 -34.29 14.80
CA GLU A 13 -3.31 -35.18 15.80
C GLU A 13 -4.13 -35.18 17.11
N SER A 14 -5.30 -35.84 17.09
CA SER A 14 -6.29 -35.82 18.17
C SER A 14 -5.69 -36.18 19.53
N HIS A 15 -4.85 -37.22 19.60
CA HIS A 15 -4.21 -37.65 20.85
C HIS A 15 -3.31 -36.56 21.44
N LEU A 16 -2.54 -35.86 20.60
CA LEU A 16 -1.69 -34.77 21.05
C LEU A 16 -2.53 -33.60 21.56
N ILE A 17 -3.54 -33.19 20.79
CA ILE A 17 -4.44 -32.10 21.17
C ILE A 17 -5.17 -32.42 22.48
N ASP A 18 -5.72 -33.62 22.64
CA ASP A 18 -6.41 -34.05 23.85
C ASP A 18 -5.48 -34.09 25.07
N THR A 19 -4.25 -34.57 24.88
CA THR A 19 -3.21 -34.54 25.93
C THR A 19 -2.89 -33.11 26.36
N LEU A 20 -2.73 -32.19 25.40
CA LEU A 20 -2.48 -30.79 25.68
C LEU A 20 -3.67 -30.12 26.38
N PHE A 21 -4.91 -30.40 25.97
CA PHE A 21 -6.10 -29.90 26.67
C PHE A 21 -6.17 -30.42 28.11
N LYS A 22 -5.90 -31.72 28.32
CA LYS A 22 -5.94 -32.35 29.65
C LYS A 22 -4.91 -31.76 30.61
N HIS A 23 -3.68 -31.56 30.14
CA HIS A 23 -2.56 -31.18 31.01
C HIS A 23 -2.30 -29.68 31.04
N PHE A 24 -2.56 -28.95 29.96
CA PHE A 24 -2.26 -27.51 29.82
C PHE A 24 -3.52 -26.62 29.85
N LEU A 25 -4.74 -27.20 29.93
CA LEU A 25 -5.99 -26.46 30.10
C LEU A 25 -6.94 -27.11 31.14
N PRO A 26 -6.53 -27.19 32.42
CA PRO A 26 -7.28 -27.91 33.46
C PRO A 26 -8.61 -27.23 33.83
N SER A 27 -9.59 -28.03 34.30
CA SER A 27 -10.96 -27.64 34.67
C SER A 27 -11.12 -26.74 35.90
N SER A 28 -10.02 -26.33 36.53
CA SER A 28 -9.86 -25.66 37.85
C SER A 28 -9.71 -26.59 39.08
N SER A 29 -8.86 -26.17 40.02
CA SER A 29 -8.56 -26.73 41.37
C SER A 29 -7.63 -27.95 41.52
N GLY A 30 -6.71 -28.22 40.58
CA GLY A 30 -5.67 -29.25 40.78
C GLY A 30 -4.33 -28.65 41.23
N SER A 31 -3.83 -29.05 42.40
CA SER A 31 -2.52 -28.63 42.96
C SER A 31 -1.29 -29.19 42.24
N ASN A 32 -1.44 -30.07 41.26
CA ASN A 32 -0.31 -30.72 40.60
C ASN A 32 0.09 -30.04 39.28
N GLN A 33 1.00 -29.08 39.38
CA GLN A 33 1.69 -28.44 38.26
C GLN A 33 2.94 -29.25 37.89
N PHE A 34 2.81 -30.26 37.02
CA PHE A 34 3.99 -30.95 36.49
C PHE A 34 4.79 -30.10 35.46
N TYR A 35 4.27 -28.94 35.02
CA TYR A 35 4.91 -28.08 34.02
C TYR A 35 4.60 -26.58 34.20
N GLY A 36 5.03 -25.92 35.28
CA GLY A 36 5.21 -24.45 35.32
C GLY A 36 4.11 -23.52 34.73
N GLN A 37 2.83 -23.90 34.76
CA GLN A 37 1.65 -23.14 34.27
C GLN A 37 1.74 -22.62 32.80
N PRO A 38 1.62 -23.48 31.77
CA PRO A 38 1.75 -23.08 30.37
C PRO A 38 0.43 -22.60 29.74
N GLN A 39 -0.65 -22.44 30.52
CA GLN A 39 -2.02 -22.17 30.05
C GLN A 39 -2.07 -21.00 29.06
N VAL A 40 -1.37 -19.90 29.38
CA VAL A 40 -1.33 -18.70 28.53
C VAL A 40 -0.69 -18.99 27.17
N LEU A 41 0.41 -19.75 27.15
CA LEU A 41 1.10 -20.11 25.91
C LEU A 41 0.26 -21.09 25.08
N PHE A 42 -0.39 -22.05 25.75
CA PHE A 42 -1.28 -23.00 25.08
C PHE A 42 -2.50 -22.30 24.48
N LEU A 43 -3.16 -21.39 25.20
CA LEU A 43 -4.25 -20.59 24.65
C LEU A 43 -3.81 -19.72 23.47
N LYS A 44 -2.59 -19.15 23.50
CA LYS A 44 -2.03 -18.44 22.33
C LYS A 44 -1.87 -19.37 21.13
N LEU A 45 -1.35 -20.58 21.31
CA LEU A 45 -1.25 -21.58 20.25
C LEU A 45 -2.64 -21.91 19.67
N ILE A 46 -3.62 -22.18 20.54
CA ILE A 46 -5.01 -22.45 20.13
C ILE A 46 -5.59 -21.29 19.32
N ARG A 47 -5.38 -20.05 19.76
CA ARG A 47 -5.82 -18.86 19.01
C ARG A 47 -5.17 -18.79 17.63
N VAL A 48 -3.86 -19.04 17.52
CA VAL A 48 -3.16 -19.07 16.23
C VAL A 48 -3.74 -20.15 15.30
N LEU A 49 -4.01 -21.35 15.81
CA LEU A 49 -4.59 -22.45 15.02
C LEU A 49 -6.01 -22.13 14.54
N ILE A 50 -6.87 -21.62 15.44
CA ILE A 50 -8.25 -21.23 15.12
C ILE A 50 -8.29 -20.13 14.05
N CYS A 51 -7.35 -19.18 14.07
CA CYS A 51 -7.31 -18.13 13.07
C CYS A 51 -6.92 -18.64 11.67
N HIS A 52 -6.27 -19.79 11.56
CA HIS A 52 -5.67 -20.25 10.31
C HIS A 52 -6.71 -20.68 9.27
N HIS A 53 -7.74 -21.41 9.70
CA HIS A 53 -8.80 -21.89 8.81
C HIS A 53 -10.04 -22.36 9.59
N LEU A 54 -11.23 -22.25 8.98
CA LEU A 54 -12.51 -22.58 9.62
C LEU A 54 -12.65 -24.07 10.01
N ASP A 55 -12.14 -25.00 9.21
CA ASP A 55 -12.14 -26.44 9.51
C ASP A 55 -11.38 -26.76 10.82
N ILE A 56 -10.18 -26.20 10.98
CA ILE A 56 -9.32 -26.32 12.17
C ILE A 56 -10.06 -25.73 13.37
N ALA A 57 -10.63 -24.54 13.21
CA ALA A 57 -11.38 -23.88 14.27
C ALA A 57 -12.57 -24.72 14.75
N LYS A 58 -13.36 -25.28 13.83
CA LYS A 58 -14.48 -26.18 14.13
C LYS A 58 -14.00 -27.46 14.82
N GLY A 59 -12.90 -28.06 14.34
CA GLY A 59 -12.31 -29.27 14.94
C GLY A 59 -11.90 -29.06 16.39
N ILE A 60 -11.11 -28.02 16.66
CA ILE A 60 -10.62 -27.68 18.01
C ILE A 60 -11.78 -27.31 18.96
N SER A 61 -12.82 -26.65 18.43
CA SER A 61 -13.95 -26.15 19.25
C SER A 61 -14.94 -27.22 19.67
N LYS A 62 -14.95 -28.41 19.03
CA LYS A 62 -15.80 -29.54 19.42
C LYS A 62 -15.45 -30.16 20.78
N GLY A 63 -14.23 -29.91 21.27
CA GLY A 63 -13.75 -30.43 22.54
C GLY A 63 -14.14 -29.58 23.75
N VAL A 64 -13.35 -29.65 24.82
CA VAL A 64 -13.59 -28.93 26.09
C VAL A 64 -13.31 -27.43 26.03
N LEU A 65 -12.86 -26.90 24.88
CA LEU A 65 -12.37 -25.53 24.75
C LEU A 65 -13.39 -24.50 25.23
N ILE A 66 -14.61 -24.50 24.67
CA ILE A 66 -15.65 -23.51 25.00
C ILE A 66 -15.98 -23.55 26.49
N THR A 67 -16.14 -24.73 27.06
CA THR A 67 -16.39 -24.92 28.50
C THR A 67 -15.24 -24.39 29.35
N ARG A 68 -13.98 -24.58 28.93
CA ARG A 68 -12.79 -24.06 29.66
C ARG A 68 -12.71 -22.54 29.58
N LEU A 69 -12.98 -21.96 28.42
CA LEU A 69 -13.05 -20.50 28.26
C LEU A 69 -14.09 -19.93 29.21
N GLN A 70 -15.28 -20.52 29.26
CA GLN A 70 -16.34 -20.12 30.18
C GLN A 70 -15.85 -20.17 31.63
N GLN A 71 -15.32 -21.32 32.07
CA GLN A 71 -14.80 -21.49 33.43
C GLN A 71 -13.77 -20.41 33.81
N TYR A 72 -12.79 -20.12 32.95
CA TYR A 72 -11.79 -19.10 33.26
C TYR A 72 -12.37 -17.68 33.35
N LEU A 73 -13.37 -17.36 32.53
CA LEU A 73 -14.02 -16.05 32.57
C LEU A 73 -14.94 -15.86 33.79
N PHE A 74 -15.44 -16.95 34.38
CA PHE A 74 -16.19 -16.91 35.65
C PHE A 74 -15.30 -16.81 36.89
N LEU A 75 -14.00 -17.10 36.79
CA LEU A 75 -13.10 -17.03 37.94
C LEU A 75 -12.81 -15.58 38.34
N GLN A 76 -13.17 -15.22 39.57
CA GLN A 76 -12.86 -13.94 40.18
C GLN A 76 -11.45 -13.94 40.83
N ASP A 77 -10.42 -14.25 40.03
CA ASP A 77 -9.02 -14.26 40.49
C ASP A 77 -8.22 -13.14 39.81
N ASN A 78 -7.83 -12.13 40.61
CA ASN A 78 -7.08 -10.95 40.16
C ASN A 78 -5.56 -11.18 40.09
N LYS A 79 -5.07 -12.41 40.29
CA LYS A 79 -3.65 -12.73 40.11
C LYS A 79 -3.23 -12.51 38.65
N VAL A 80 -2.04 -11.93 38.48
CA VAL A 80 -1.43 -11.62 37.17
C VAL A 80 -1.52 -12.77 36.17
N GLN A 81 -1.29 -14.02 36.62
CA GLN A 81 -1.36 -15.18 35.73
C GLN A 81 -2.79 -15.49 35.26
N MET A 82 -3.79 -15.39 36.13
CA MET A 82 -5.17 -15.62 35.72
C MET A 82 -5.65 -14.53 34.76
N VAL A 83 -5.31 -13.26 35.01
CA VAL A 83 -5.65 -12.16 34.10
C VAL A 83 -5.06 -12.40 32.70
N ARG A 84 -3.84 -12.94 32.60
CA ARG A 84 -3.24 -13.34 31.30
C ARG A 84 -4.02 -14.47 30.61
N ILE A 85 -4.51 -15.44 31.37
CA ILE A 85 -5.36 -16.53 30.86
C ILE A 85 -6.68 -15.96 30.33
N GLN A 86 -7.34 -15.10 31.11
CA GLN A 86 -8.60 -14.46 30.74
C GLN A 86 -8.45 -13.56 29.51
N ILE A 87 -7.34 -12.82 29.37
CA ILE A 87 -7.03 -12.05 28.15
C ILE A 87 -7.03 -12.95 26.91
N GLU A 88 -6.31 -14.07 26.94
CA GLU A 88 -6.28 -14.98 25.79
C GLU A 88 -7.62 -15.69 25.60
N ALA A 89 -8.36 -15.98 26.69
CA ALA A 89 -9.70 -16.55 26.59
C ALA A 89 -10.68 -15.60 25.89
N LEU A 90 -10.67 -14.32 26.23
CA LEU A 90 -11.47 -13.28 25.55
C LEU A 90 -11.06 -13.12 24.07
N ARG A 91 -9.75 -13.18 23.77
CA ARG A 91 -9.26 -13.13 22.38
C ARG A 91 -9.70 -14.34 21.57
N ILE A 92 -9.72 -15.54 22.15
CA ILE A 92 -10.24 -16.75 21.49
C ILE A 92 -11.75 -16.64 21.32
N LEU A 93 -12.49 -16.24 22.35
CA LEU A 93 -13.94 -16.04 22.29
C LEU A 93 -14.30 -15.08 21.15
N ARG A 94 -13.58 -13.97 21.02
CA ARG A 94 -13.70 -13.04 19.88
C ARG A 94 -13.54 -13.76 18.53
N CYS A 95 -12.49 -14.56 18.36
CA CYS A 95 -12.28 -15.31 17.12
C CYS A 95 -13.42 -16.31 16.84
N LEU A 96 -13.88 -17.04 17.86
CA LEU A 96 -14.97 -18.02 17.71
C LEU A 96 -16.31 -17.36 17.37
N LEU A 97 -16.57 -16.16 17.91
CA LEU A 97 -17.73 -15.33 17.55
C LEU A 97 -17.66 -14.90 16.08
N LEU A 98 -16.54 -14.32 15.66
CA LEU A 98 -16.35 -13.85 14.27
C LEU A 98 -16.40 -15.00 13.24
N LEU A 99 -16.02 -16.22 13.63
CA LEU A 99 -16.12 -17.42 12.80
C LEU A 99 -17.52 -18.06 12.82
N GLY A 100 -18.47 -17.53 13.59
CA GLY A 100 -19.81 -18.09 13.75
C GLY A 100 -19.84 -19.45 14.46
N ILE A 101 -18.79 -19.82 15.19
CA ILE A 101 -18.72 -21.08 15.95
C ILE A 101 -19.45 -20.94 17.28
N VAL A 102 -19.32 -19.78 17.94
CA VAL A 102 -20.15 -19.42 19.09
C VAL A 102 -21.39 -18.72 18.57
N ASP A 103 -22.50 -19.44 18.60
CA ASP A 103 -23.82 -18.91 18.26
C ASP A 103 -24.46 -18.17 19.45
N ARG A 104 -25.71 -17.71 19.25
CA ARG A 104 -26.47 -16.97 20.26
C ARG A 104 -26.65 -17.76 21.56
N ASP A 105 -26.94 -19.06 21.47
CA ASP A 105 -27.29 -19.86 22.65
C ASP A 105 -26.06 -20.22 23.48
N ILE A 106 -24.91 -20.45 22.81
CA ILE A 106 -23.62 -20.58 23.48
C ILE A 106 -23.19 -19.23 24.09
N PHE A 107 -23.32 -18.11 23.35
CA PHE A 107 -22.92 -16.79 23.84
C PHE A 107 -23.68 -16.37 25.11
N ARG A 108 -24.97 -16.69 25.22
CA ARG A 108 -25.78 -16.43 26.45
C ARG A 108 -25.15 -17.03 27.71
N GLN A 109 -24.39 -18.12 27.59
CA GLN A 109 -23.69 -18.76 28.72
C GLN A 109 -22.46 -17.96 29.20
N PHE A 110 -21.89 -17.11 28.35
CA PHE A 110 -20.80 -16.19 28.69
C PHE A 110 -21.30 -14.86 29.26
N LEU A 111 -22.52 -14.46 28.92
CA LEU A 111 -23.06 -13.14 29.22
C LEU A 111 -22.97 -12.73 30.71
N PRO A 112 -23.27 -13.60 31.71
CA PRO A 112 -23.13 -13.22 33.12
C PRO A 112 -21.68 -12.91 33.51
N ALA A 113 -20.72 -13.69 33.02
CA ALA A 113 -19.30 -13.46 33.27
C ALA A 113 -18.84 -12.15 32.63
N LEU A 114 -19.21 -11.89 31.37
CA LEU A 114 -18.86 -10.66 30.67
C LEU A 114 -19.44 -9.40 31.36
N ARG A 115 -20.68 -9.50 31.86
CA ARG A 115 -21.29 -8.43 32.67
C ARG A 115 -20.53 -8.19 33.97
N GLN A 116 -20.20 -9.25 34.72
CA GLN A 116 -19.40 -9.11 35.96
C GLN A 116 -18.03 -8.50 35.70
N LEU A 117 -17.38 -8.88 34.58
CA LEU A 117 -16.09 -8.30 34.20
C LEU A 117 -16.19 -6.82 33.84
N LEU A 118 -17.27 -6.39 33.17
CA LEU A 118 -17.53 -4.96 32.93
C LEU A 118 -17.67 -4.19 34.24
N ASP A 119 -18.50 -4.68 35.16
CA ASP A 119 -18.72 -4.04 36.46
C ASP A 119 -17.41 -3.99 37.27
N TRP A 120 -16.60 -5.05 37.22
CA TRP A 120 -15.28 -5.06 37.85
C TRP A 120 -14.35 -4.01 37.24
N HIS A 121 -14.27 -3.94 35.92
CA HIS A 121 -13.41 -3.00 35.21
C HIS A 121 -13.84 -1.55 35.41
N GLY A 122 -15.14 -1.25 35.46
CA GLY A 122 -15.64 0.10 35.75
C GLY A 122 -15.16 0.63 37.11
N ASN A 123 -15.00 -0.26 38.09
CA ASN A 123 -14.59 0.10 39.46
C ASN A 123 -13.07 0.03 39.70
N HIS A 124 -12.34 -0.82 38.96
CA HIS A 124 -10.94 -1.15 39.29
C HIS A 124 -9.93 -0.84 38.18
N CYS A 125 -10.37 -0.57 36.95
CA CYS A 125 -9.47 -0.23 35.85
C CYS A 125 -9.12 1.26 35.88
N ALA A 126 -8.04 1.61 36.59
CA ALA A 126 -7.52 2.97 36.61
C ALA A 126 -6.83 3.34 35.28
N PHE A 127 -7.18 4.51 34.74
CA PHE A 127 -6.54 5.07 33.56
C PHE A 127 -5.20 5.75 33.91
N ASP A 128 -5.17 6.59 34.95
CA ASP A 128 -4.01 7.32 35.45
C ASP A 128 -3.48 6.73 36.77
N GLY A 129 -2.20 6.34 36.77
CA GLY A 129 -1.54 5.87 37.99
C GLY A 129 -0.16 5.32 37.70
N VAL A 130 0.83 5.65 38.54
CA VAL A 130 2.10 4.93 38.60
C VAL A 130 1.78 3.58 39.25
N GLY A 131 1.52 2.55 38.44
CA GLY A 131 1.20 1.20 38.94
C GLY A 131 -0.19 0.64 38.58
N GLY A 132 -1.05 1.37 37.85
CA GLY A 132 -2.22 0.74 37.22
C GLY A 132 -1.71 -0.24 36.17
N SER A 133 -1.80 -1.54 36.43
CA SER A 133 -1.10 -2.52 35.61
C SER A 133 -1.58 -2.44 34.16
N GLY A 134 -0.68 -2.23 33.20
CA GLY A 134 -1.02 -2.24 31.77
C GLY A 134 -1.73 -3.53 31.35
N LEU A 135 -1.55 -4.59 32.13
CA LEU A 135 -2.27 -5.85 32.00
C LEU A 135 -3.79 -5.72 32.25
N VAL A 136 -4.23 -4.97 33.27
CA VAL A 136 -5.67 -4.74 33.54
C VAL A 136 -6.31 -3.92 32.41
N ARG A 137 -5.59 -2.92 31.87
CA ARG A 137 -6.05 -2.17 30.68
C ARG A 137 -6.16 -3.05 29.44
N GLN A 138 -5.21 -3.96 29.24
CA GLN A 138 -5.27 -4.96 28.17
C GLN A 138 -6.43 -5.95 28.35
N HIS A 139 -6.75 -6.33 29.59
CA HIS A 139 -7.90 -7.17 29.91
C HIS A 139 -9.21 -6.47 29.59
N ALA A 140 -9.38 -5.22 30.02
CA ALA A 140 -10.54 -4.39 29.66
C ALA A 140 -10.66 -4.26 28.14
N ALA A 141 -9.58 -3.93 27.43
CA ALA A 141 -9.61 -3.81 25.98
C ALA A 141 -9.99 -5.14 25.28
N ALA A 142 -9.50 -6.28 25.76
CA ALA A 142 -9.87 -7.59 25.22
C ALA A 142 -11.36 -7.89 25.43
N LEU A 143 -11.93 -7.51 26.59
CA LEU A 143 -13.35 -7.63 26.89
C LEU A 143 -14.18 -6.79 25.92
N LEU A 144 -13.85 -5.50 25.76
CA LEU A 144 -14.57 -4.59 24.86
C LEU A 144 -14.61 -5.13 23.43
N VAL A 145 -13.48 -5.59 22.91
CA VAL A 145 -13.39 -6.13 21.55
C VAL A 145 -14.15 -7.46 21.40
N ALA A 146 -14.21 -8.30 22.44
CA ALA A 146 -15.03 -9.51 22.42
C ALA A 146 -16.54 -9.17 22.43
N LEU A 147 -16.96 -8.15 23.18
CA LEU A 147 -18.35 -7.65 23.17
C LEU A 147 -18.73 -7.13 21.78
N VAL A 148 -17.86 -6.35 21.13
CA VAL A 148 -18.11 -5.91 19.75
C VAL A 148 -18.24 -7.09 18.80
N ALA A 149 -17.32 -8.06 18.88
CA ALA A 149 -17.39 -9.26 18.03
C ALA A 149 -18.68 -10.07 18.23
N SER A 150 -19.23 -10.10 19.45
CA SER A 150 -20.53 -10.76 19.71
C SER A 150 -21.69 -10.06 19.02
N GLY A 151 -21.58 -8.74 18.86
CA GLY A 151 -22.52 -7.96 18.07
C GLY A 151 -22.33 -8.17 16.57
N GLU A 152 -21.08 -8.10 16.07
CA GLU A 152 -20.73 -8.30 14.65
C GLU A 152 -21.15 -9.68 14.13
N SER A 153 -21.08 -10.71 14.97
CA SER A 153 -21.50 -12.07 14.61
C SER A 153 -23.02 -12.29 14.71
N GLY A 154 -23.76 -11.33 15.25
CA GLY A 154 -25.19 -11.49 15.57
C GLY A 154 -25.48 -12.41 16.76
N ALA A 155 -24.47 -12.84 17.51
CA ALA A 155 -24.64 -13.70 18.68
C ALA A 155 -25.22 -12.95 19.90
N CYS A 156 -24.92 -11.66 20.04
CA CYS A 156 -25.48 -10.81 21.09
C CYS A 156 -26.86 -10.28 20.68
N ASP A 157 -27.90 -10.92 21.21
CA ASP A 157 -29.29 -10.51 21.01
C ASP A 157 -29.64 -9.23 21.79
N VAL A 158 -30.89 -8.77 21.59
CA VAL A 158 -31.42 -7.54 22.19
C VAL A 158 -31.38 -7.58 23.72
N GLU A 159 -31.68 -8.72 24.34
CA GLU A 159 -31.63 -8.87 25.80
C GLU A 159 -30.19 -8.81 26.31
N GLY A 160 -29.24 -9.42 25.59
CA GLY A 160 -27.81 -9.24 25.85
C GLY A 160 -27.37 -7.79 25.76
N GLN A 161 -27.83 -7.05 24.75
CA GLN A 161 -27.52 -5.63 24.61
C GLN A 161 -28.05 -4.81 25.79
N LYS A 162 -29.30 -5.04 26.23
CA LYS A 162 -29.88 -4.36 27.41
C LYS A 162 -29.04 -4.56 28.67
N LEU A 163 -28.45 -5.75 28.83
CA LEU A 163 -27.62 -6.07 29.99
C LEU A 163 -26.22 -5.45 29.93
N LEU A 164 -25.70 -5.14 28.75
CA LEU A 164 -24.29 -4.75 28.56
C LEU A 164 -24.09 -3.27 28.26
N VAL A 165 -25.02 -2.64 27.52
CA VAL A 165 -24.82 -1.30 26.93
C VAL A 165 -24.62 -0.21 27.97
N GLU A 166 -25.44 -0.16 29.03
CA GLU A 166 -25.30 0.88 30.06
C GLU A 166 -23.98 0.73 30.86
N PRO A 167 -23.64 -0.45 31.42
CA PRO A 167 -22.33 -0.66 32.07
C PRO A 167 -21.15 -0.34 31.15
N LEU A 168 -21.25 -0.74 29.88
CA LEU A 168 -20.24 -0.44 28.85
C LEU A 168 -20.09 1.07 28.64
N ASN A 169 -21.19 1.80 28.48
CA ASN A 169 -21.18 3.25 28.36
C ASN A 169 -20.54 3.92 29.58
N ASN A 170 -20.88 3.49 30.79
CA ASN A 170 -20.30 4.03 32.03
C ASN A 170 -18.78 3.82 32.10
N CYS A 171 -18.29 2.63 31.74
CA CYS A 171 -16.86 2.33 31.67
C CYS A 171 -16.14 3.24 30.64
N CYS A 172 -16.66 3.30 29.42
CA CYS A 172 -16.11 4.14 28.35
C CYS A 172 -16.07 5.62 28.74
N CYS A 173 -17.15 6.14 29.33
CA CYS A 173 -17.23 7.50 29.85
C CYS A 173 -16.16 7.76 30.91
N GLY A 174 -16.03 6.87 31.90
CA GLY A 174 -15.06 6.99 32.99
C GLY A 174 -13.62 7.05 32.50
N TRP A 175 -13.22 6.12 31.62
CA TRP A 175 -11.86 6.06 31.09
C TRP A 175 -11.53 7.24 30.17
N MET A 176 -12.45 7.62 29.28
CA MET A 176 -12.23 8.74 28.36
C MET A 176 -12.19 10.08 29.11
N HIS A 177 -13.03 10.24 30.14
CA HIS A 177 -12.98 11.41 31.02
C HIS A 177 -11.68 11.44 31.84
N ALA A 178 -11.17 10.31 32.33
CA ALA A 178 -9.88 10.28 32.98
C ALA A 178 -8.75 10.68 32.00
N ALA A 179 -8.83 10.21 30.76
CA ALA A 179 -7.88 10.57 29.71
C ALA A 179 -7.89 12.05 29.33
N SER A 180 -9.03 12.75 29.42
CA SER A 180 -9.08 14.18 29.11
C SER A 180 -8.36 15.07 30.13
N ARG A 181 -7.97 14.52 31.29
CA ARG A 181 -7.26 15.25 32.35
C ARG A 181 -5.75 15.00 32.37
N VAL A 182 -5.23 14.04 31.59
CA VAL A 182 -3.79 13.77 31.57
C VAL A 182 -3.09 14.67 30.55
N ALA A 183 -1.89 15.16 30.90
CA ALA A 183 -1.10 16.00 30.00
C ALA A 183 -0.56 15.23 28.79
N LYS A 184 -0.31 13.92 28.94
CA LYS A 184 0.20 13.05 27.87
C LYS A 184 -0.25 11.61 28.13
N ILE A 185 -0.65 10.91 27.07
CA ILE A 185 -0.87 9.46 27.09
C ILE A 185 0.50 8.78 27.12
N LYS A 186 0.77 8.03 28.19
CA LYS A 186 2.12 7.59 28.57
C LYS A 186 2.57 6.30 27.89
N ASP A 187 1.65 5.36 27.67
CA ASP A 187 1.99 4.01 27.22
C ASP A 187 0.95 3.41 26.25
N PHE A 188 1.37 2.35 25.56
CA PHE A 188 0.57 1.63 24.56
C PHE A 188 -0.72 1.01 25.12
N SER A 189 -0.73 0.61 26.40
CA SER A 189 -1.91 0.00 27.03
C SER A 189 -3.02 1.02 27.27
N GLN A 190 -2.67 2.28 27.57
CA GLN A 190 -3.63 3.38 27.64
C GLN A 190 -4.25 3.66 26.26
N MET A 191 -3.42 3.75 25.21
CA MET A 191 -3.89 3.89 23.83
C MET A 191 -4.81 2.74 23.41
N THR A 192 -4.43 1.51 23.75
CA THR A 192 -5.22 0.31 23.43
C THR A 192 -6.59 0.33 24.11
N LEU A 193 -6.66 0.72 25.38
CA LEU A 193 -7.93 0.84 26.11
C LEU A 193 -8.84 1.89 25.48
N LEU A 194 -8.33 3.09 25.22
CA LEU A 194 -9.10 4.17 24.61
C LEU A 194 -9.55 3.80 23.19
N SER A 195 -8.67 3.21 22.39
CA SER A 195 -9.00 2.73 21.05
C SER A 195 -10.09 1.65 21.07
N ALA A 196 -10.03 0.70 22.01
CA ALA A 196 -11.06 -0.32 22.18
C ALA A 196 -12.40 0.27 22.66
N ALA A 197 -12.37 1.29 23.54
CA ALA A 197 -13.56 2.03 23.96
C ALA A 197 -14.22 2.75 22.78
N LEU A 198 -13.45 3.48 21.96
CA LEU A 198 -13.97 4.13 20.76
C LEU A 198 -14.56 3.13 19.77
N TYR A 199 -13.90 1.98 19.55
CA TYR A 199 -14.43 0.93 18.69
C TYR A 199 -15.75 0.37 19.21
N ALA A 200 -15.85 0.10 20.52
CA ALA A 200 -17.09 -0.38 21.13
C ALA A 200 -18.22 0.64 21.02
N VAL A 201 -17.98 1.90 21.41
CA VAL A 201 -18.95 2.98 21.26
C VAL A 201 -19.40 3.12 19.81
N GLY A 202 -18.47 3.12 18.86
CA GLY A 202 -18.78 3.29 17.44
C GLY A 202 -19.61 2.15 16.87
N TRP A 203 -19.29 0.90 17.23
CA TRP A 203 -20.04 -0.25 16.78
C TRP A 203 -21.46 -0.27 17.37
N PHE A 204 -21.61 -0.12 18.68
CA PHE A 204 -22.92 -0.16 19.33
C PHE A 204 -23.78 1.07 18.97
N SER A 205 -23.18 2.24 18.74
CA SER A 205 -23.95 3.42 18.31
C SER A 205 -24.56 3.25 16.92
N ARG A 206 -23.94 2.47 16.02
CA ARG A 206 -24.45 2.18 14.68
C ARG A 206 -25.45 1.02 14.65
N ASN A 207 -25.23 0.01 15.48
CA ASN A 207 -25.89 -1.30 15.32
C ASN A 207 -26.77 -1.72 16.51
N SER A 208 -26.76 -0.98 17.64
CA SER A 208 -27.61 -1.31 18.79
C SER A 208 -29.05 -0.86 18.58
N LEU A 209 -29.99 -1.47 19.32
CA LEU A 209 -31.42 -1.13 19.28
C LEU A 209 -31.70 0.36 19.48
N LEU A 210 -30.94 0.99 20.39
CA LEU A 210 -31.10 2.38 20.79
C LEU A 210 -30.20 3.34 19.97
N GLY A 211 -29.42 2.81 19.02
CA GLY A 211 -28.52 3.59 18.17
C GLY A 211 -27.59 4.49 18.99
N THR A 212 -27.49 5.76 18.58
CA THR A 212 -26.64 6.77 19.24
C THR A 212 -27.12 7.17 20.62
N THR A 213 -28.40 6.94 20.97
CA THR A 213 -28.93 7.32 22.29
C THR A 213 -28.28 6.55 23.43
N SER A 214 -27.82 5.32 23.18
CA SER A 214 -27.05 4.46 24.10
C SER A 214 -25.78 5.12 24.65
N PHE A 215 -25.14 5.97 23.86
CA PHE A 215 -23.84 6.58 24.17
C PHE A 215 -23.88 8.10 24.08
N LEU A 216 -25.08 8.70 24.19
CA LEU A 216 -25.27 10.13 24.00
C LEU A 216 -24.37 11.01 24.91
N PRO A 217 -24.20 10.72 26.22
CA PRO A 217 -23.31 11.52 27.07
C PRO A 217 -21.84 11.43 26.62
N PHE A 218 -21.43 10.24 26.16
CA PHE A 218 -20.09 10.00 25.65
C PHE A 218 -19.84 10.83 24.38
N LEU A 219 -20.72 10.72 23.38
CA LEU A 219 -20.58 11.36 22.08
C LEU A 219 -20.72 12.90 22.17
N ARG A 220 -21.68 13.39 22.95
CA ARG A 220 -21.97 14.84 23.04
C ARG A 220 -20.98 15.62 23.91
N SER A 221 -20.52 15.04 25.01
CA SER A 221 -19.77 15.80 26.02
C SER A 221 -18.35 15.29 26.25
N ILE A 222 -18.18 13.99 26.47
CA ILE A 222 -16.90 13.46 26.94
C ILE A 222 -15.89 13.37 25.80
N LEU A 223 -16.29 12.84 24.66
CA LEU A 223 -15.40 12.66 23.51
C LEU A 223 -14.88 13.98 22.94
N PRO A 224 -15.71 15.02 22.72
CA PRO A 224 -15.21 16.33 22.27
C PRO A 224 -14.22 16.96 23.26
N LYS A 225 -14.49 16.87 24.58
CA LYS A 225 -13.58 17.35 25.63
C LYS A 225 -12.25 16.60 25.62
N PHE A 226 -12.26 15.29 25.33
CA PHE A 226 -11.04 14.52 25.17
C PHE A 226 -10.23 14.99 23.95
N VAL A 227 -10.87 15.20 22.80
CA VAL A 227 -10.20 15.72 21.59
C VAL A 227 -9.56 17.08 21.84
N GLN A 228 -10.18 17.93 22.64
CA GLN A 228 -9.63 19.24 23.02
C GLN A 228 -8.56 19.19 24.12
N SER A 229 -8.31 18.01 24.72
CA SER A 229 -7.35 17.87 25.82
C SER A 229 -5.89 17.92 25.36
N SER A 230 -5.01 18.41 26.22
CA SER A 230 -3.56 18.45 25.95
C SER A 230 -2.97 17.05 25.68
N GLY A 231 -3.49 16.02 26.35
CA GLY A 231 -3.08 14.63 26.12
C GLY A 231 -3.38 14.12 24.71
N PHE A 232 -4.53 14.50 24.14
CA PHE A 232 -4.86 14.16 22.76
C PHE A 232 -4.05 14.98 21.76
N ILE A 233 -3.92 16.30 21.97
CA ILE A 233 -3.13 17.16 21.08
C ILE A 233 -1.67 16.67 21.00
N ALA A 234 -1.06 16.29 22.15
CA ALA A 234 0.26 15.69 22.17
C ALA A 234 0.35 14.36 21.40
N CYS A 235 -0.72 13.55 21.42
CA CYS A 235 -0.84 12.30 20.69
C CYS A 235 -0.85 12.52 19.16
N VAL A 236 -1.59 13.53 18.67
CA VAL A 236 -1.61 13.90 17.25
C VAL A 236 -0.26 14.46 16.80
N HIS A 237 0.39 15.29 17.62
CA HIS A 237 1.74 15.80 17.30
C HIS A 237 2.81 14.71 17.22
N ASP A 238 2.69 13.64 18.01
CA ASP A 238 3.61 12.51 17.97
C ASP A 238 3.30 11.52 16.82
N LEU A 239 2.25 11.74 16.02
CA LEU A 239 1.85 10.88 14.88
C LEU A 239 2.99 10.65 13.89
N VAL A 240 3.65 11.72 13.45
CA VAL A 240 4.77 11.63 12.51
C VAL A 240 5.90 10.75 13.07
N LYS A 241 6.22 10.89 14.35
CA LYS A 241 7.28 10.11 15.02
C LYS A 241 6.88 8.65 15.19
N GLY A 242 5.60 8.40 15.46
CA GLY A 242 5.05 7.07 15.69
C GLY A 242 4.78 6.29 14.39
N SER A 243 4.60 6.99 13.27
CA SER A 243 4.27 6.44 11.96
C SER A 243 5.16 5.27 11.59
N ILE A 244 4.57 4.21 11.03
CA ILE A 244 5.31 3.07 10.49
C ILE A 244 5.77 3.43 9.07
N MET A 245 4.89 4.06 8.30
CA MET A 245 5.09 4.36 6.88
C MET A 245 6.09 5.51 6.62
N LEU A 246 6.40 6.35 7.61
CA LEU A 246 7.44 7.38 7.48
C LEU A 246 8.83 6.92 7.95
N ARG A 247 8.96 5.68 8.45
CA ARG A 247 10.26 5.16 8.90
C ARG A 247 11.15 4.78 7.72
N ARG A 248 12.45 4.99 7.89
CA ARG A 248 13.49 4.56 6.96
C ARG A 248 14.39 3.53 7.65
N PRO A 249 14.05 2.23 7.59
CA PRO A 249 14.94 1.19 8.07
C PRO A 249 16.13 1.08 7.11
N ILE A 250 17.27 0.62 7.61
CA ILE A 250 18.43 0.33 6.77
C ILE A 250 18.32 -1.12 6.36
N ASP A 251 18.47 -1.38 5.06
CA ASP A 251 18.39 -2.74 4.54
C ASP A 251 19.60 -3.55 4.98
N ARG A 252 19.46 -4.26 6.10
CA ARG A 252 20.46 -5.21 6.63
C ARG A 252 19.97 -6.65 6.52
N ARG A 253 19.05 -6.96 5.59
CA ARG A 253 18.50 -8.32 5.39
C ARG A 253 19.57 -9.39 5.16
N HIS A 254 20.82 -9.00 4.91
CA HIS A 254 21.99 -9.88 4.74
C HIS A 254 22.90 -10.03 5.98
N VAL A 255 22.65 -9.34 7.10
CA VAL A 255 23.57 -9.34 8.28
C VAL A 255 23.25 -10.44 9.30
N HIS A 256 21.96 -10.75 9.48
CA HIS A 256 21.52 -11.86 10.33
C HIS A 256 20.45 -12.65 9.57
N ALA A 257 20.77 -13.89 9.19
CA ALA A 257 19.79 -14.81 8.60
C ALA A 257 18.55 -14.88 9.53
N PRO A 258 17.32 -14.74 9.01
CA PRO A 258 16.24 -14.25 9.84
C PRO A 258 15.76 -15.33 10.81
N LEU A 259 15.95 -15.09 12.11
CA LEU A 259 14.97 -15.52 13.10
C LEU A 259 13.59 -15.12 12.55
N PRO A 260 12.60 -16.04 12.47
CA PRO A 260 11.30 -15.73 11.89
C PRO A 260 10.64 -14.58 12.68
N ASN A 261 10.74 -13.35 12.18
CA ASN A 261 9.96 -12.24 12.67
C ASN A 261 8.88 -11.93 11.62
N VAL A 262 7.67 -11.63 12.09
CA VAL A 262 6.56 -11.19 11.23
C VAL A 262 6.71 -9.72 10.90
N GLY A 263 7.93 -9.26 10.57
CA GLY A 263 8.21 -7.83 10.34
C GLY A 263 7.98 -6.94 11.54
N ALA A 264 7.86 -7.53 12.73
CA ALA A 264 7.61 -6.81 13.97
C ALA A 264 8.84 -6.05 14.46
N VAL A 265 10.01 -6.34 13.89
CA VAL A 265 11.30 -5.76 14.27
C VAL A 265 11.96 -5.17 13.02
N LEU A 266 12.24 -3.87 13.06
CA LEU A 266 13.02 -3.14 12.08
C LEU A 266 14.49 -3.09 12.50
N MET A 267 15.40 -3.11 11.53
CA MET A 267 16.83 -2.93 11.78
C MET A 267 17.23 -1.48 11.49
N HIS A 268 17.93 -0.86 12.45
CA HIS A 268 18.53 0.46 12.32
C HIS A 268 20.04 0.39 12.62
N ASP A 269 20.75 1.49 12.35
CA ASP A 269 22.18 1.59 12.69
C ASP A 269 22.48 1.36 14.17
N TYR A 270 21.52 1.72 15.02
CA TYR A 270 21.60 1.61 16.48
C TYR A 270 21.00 0.30 17.04
N GLY A 271 20.65 -0.66 16.17
CA GLY A 271 20.14 -1.98 16.56
C GLY A 271 18.67 -2.25 16.19
N PRO A 272 18.13 -3.42 16.60
CA PRO A 272 16.76 -3.82 16.34
C PRO A 272 15.75 -2.98 17.15
N GLN A 273 14.68 -2.53 16.50
CA GLN A 273 13.58 -1.79 17.12
C GLN A 273 12.23 -2.39 16.73
N LEU A 274 11.22 -2.30 17.60
CA LEU A 274 9.87 -2.72 17.24
C LEU A 274 9.30 -1.81 16.13
N VAL A 275 8.60 -2.41 15.17
CA VAL A 275 7.93 -1.69 14.07
C VAL A 275 6.84 -0.76 14.59
N VAL A 276 6.15 -1.14 15.68
CA VAL A 276 5.19 -0.29 16.39
C VAL A 276 5.89 0.32 17.61
N SER A 277 5.85 1.66 17.73
CA SER A 277 6.38 2.35 18.91
C SER A 277 5.44 2.25 20.11
N GLU A 278 5.96 2.43 21.32
CA GLU A 278 5.15 2.45 22.55
C GLU A 278 4.09 3.56 22.56
N THR A 279 4.30 4.62 21.78
CA THR A 279 3.41 5.78 21.63
C THR A 279 2.61 5.79 20.32
N TYR A 280 2.48 4.65 19.63
CA TYR A 280 1.81 4.57 18.32
C TYR A 280 0.33 4.99 18.38
N PRO A 281 -0.06 6.15 17.80
CA PRO A 281 -1.37 6.75 18.07
C PRO A 281 -2.45 6.33 17.06
N VAL A 282 -2.06 5.72 15.94
CA VAL A 282 -2.93 5.49 14.77
C VAL A 282 -4.18 4.69 15.10
N HIS A 283 -4.11 3.66 15.95
CA HIS A 283 -5.30 2.87 16.32
C HIS A 283 -6.35 3.70 17.07
N LEU A 284 -5.90 4.65 17.90
CA LEU A 284 -6.80 5.57 18.59
C LEU A 284 -7.42 6.53 17.57
N LEU A 285 -6.60 7.15 16.73
CA LEU A 285 -7.03 8.14 15.74
C LEU A 285 -7.99 7.54 14.69
N SER A 286 -7.72 6.33 14.20
CA SER A 286 -8.58 5.67 13.22
C SER A 286 -9.98 5.35 13.77
N ASN A 287 -10.05 4.88 15.03
CA ASN A 287 -11.35 4.62 15.67
C ASN A 287 -12.09 5.90 16.04
N LEU A 288 -11.36 6.97 16.40
CA LEU A 288 -11.94 8.30 16.58
C LEU A 288 -12.54 8.83 15.28
N TRP A 289 -11.81 8.72 14.17
CA TRP A 289 -12.29 9.17 12.87
C TRP A 289 -13.48 8.35 12.37
N ALA A 290 -13.56 7.07 12.71
CA ALA A 290 -14.75 6.26 12.42
C ALA A 290 -16.01 6.77 13.15
N LEU A 291 -15.86 7.41 14.32
CA LEU A 291 -16.97 8.03 15.05
C LEU A 291 -17.42 9.36 14.45
N LEU A 292 -16.58 10.03 13.65
CA LEU A 292 -16.93 11.29 13.01
C LEU A 292 -18.18 11.14 12.12
N ALA A 293 -18.20 10.09 11.27
CA ALA A 293 -19.36 9.79 10.43
C ALA A 293 -20.65 9.63 11.26
N ILE A 294 -20.58 8.91 12.38
CA ILE A 294 -21.74 8.71 13.28
C ILE A 294 -22.21 10.05 13.86
N SER A 295 -21.27 10.90 14.27
CA SER A 295 -21.58 12.22 14.82
C SER A 295 -22.28 13.10 13.79
N LEU A 296 -21.78 13.12 12.55
CA LEU A 296 -22.36 13.89 11.46
C LEU A 296 -23.76 13.38 11.08
N ASP A 297 -23.94 12.06 10.95
CA ASP A 297 -25.22 11.43 10.61
C ASP A 297 -26.30 11.68 11.68
N SER A 298 -25.90 11.79 12.95
CA SER A 298 -26.80 12.08 14.07
C SER A 298 -27.04 13.57 14.32
N GLY A 299 -26.47 14.46 13.51
CA GLY A 299 -26.58 15.91 13.69
C GLY A 299 -25.75 16.48 14.85
N GLU A 300 -24.88 15.67 15.45
CA GLU A 300 -24.00 16.06 16.55
C GLU A 300 -22.74 16.75 16.01
N LYS A 301 -22.71 18.07 16.13
CA LYS A 301 -21.56 18.90 15.73
C LYS A 301 -20.39 18.99 16.70
N PRO A 302 -20.51 18.77 18.03
CA PRO A 302 -19.41 19.03 18.97
C PRO A 302 -18.11 18.26 18.67
N LEU A 303 -18.20 17.01 18.21
CA LEU A 303 -17.01 16.24 17.83
C LEU A 303 -16.34 16.81 16.57
N PHE A 304 -17.13 17.14 15.56
CA PHE A 304 -16.63 17.78 14.34
C PHE A 304 -15.94 19.11 14.67
N GLU A 305 -16.60 19.97 15.45
CA GLU A 305 -16.05 21.26 15.91
C GLU A 305 -14.74 21.10 16.69
N ALA A 306 -14.60 20.05 17.50
CA ALA A 306 -13.36 19.74 18.20
C ALA A 306 -12.25 19.26 17.27
N LEU A 307 -12.57 18.47 16.24
CA LEU A 307 -11.60 17.92 15.29
C LEU A 307 -11.09 18.92 14.26
N ILE A 308 -11.90 19.93 13.90
CA ILE A 308 -11.50 20.95 12.91
C ILE A 308 -10.58 22.04 13.50
N GLN A 309 -10.24 21.96 14.78
CA GLN A 309 -9.36 22.93 15.42
C GLN A 309 -7.96 22.88 14.79
N PRO A 310 -7.27 24.03 14.60
CA PRO A 310 -5.92 24.06 14.03
C PRO A 310 -4.93 23.17 14.77
N ALA A 311 -5.03 23.08 16.10
CA ALA A 311 -4.19 22.22 16.94
C ALA A 311 -4.29 20.72 16.59
N VAL A 312 -5.39 20.29 15.96
CA VAL A 312 -5.58 18.91 15.48
C VAL A 312 -5.26 18.80 13.99
N LEU A 313 -5.76 19.73 13.16
CA LEU A 313 -5.62 19.63 11.70
C LEU A 313 -4.21 19.94 11.20
N GLU A 314 -3.48 20.89 11.78
CA GLU A 314 -2.14 21.25 11.32
C GLU A 314 -1.13 20.08 11.45
N PRO A 315 -1.08 19.33 12.58
CA PRO A 315 -0.19 18.17 12.67
C PRO A 315 -0.61 17.02 11.74
N LEU A 316 -1.91 16.83 11.50
CA LEU A 316 -2.41 15.85 10.53
C LEU A 316 -2.01 16.25 9.10
N ALA A 317 -2.15 17.52 8.74
CA ALA A 317 -1.74 18.05 7.46
C ALA A 317 -0.22 17.90 7.24
N GLU A 318 0.59 18.17 8.26
CA GLU A 318 2.03 17.92 8.22
C GLU A 318 2.35 16.44 8.01
N TYR A 319 1.66 15.55 8.72
CA TYR A 319 1.79 14.10 8.51
C TYR A 319 1.47 13.69 7.06
N LEU A 320 0.35 14.15 6.50
CA LEU A 320 -0.02 13.90 5.10
C LEU A 320 0.99 14.49 4.10
N ARG A 321 1.53 15.68 4.40
CA ARG A 321 2.57 16.32 3.58
C ARG A 321 3.85 15.49 3.56
N GLN A 322 4.28 14.95 4.70
CA GLN A 322 5.45 14.06 4.75
C GLN A 322 5.20 12.76 4.00
N LEU A 323 4.00 12.18 4.08
CA LEU A 323 3.65 10.98 3.30
C LEU A 323 3.68 11.25 1.78
N SER A 324 3.39 12.46 1.33
CA SER A 324 3.49 12.78 -0.11
C SER A 324 4.92 12.61 -0.65
N THR A 325 5.96 12.77 0.17
CA THR A 325 7.36 12.73 -0.29
C THR A 325 8.19 11.60 0.31
N GLN A 326 7.80 11.07 1.47
CA GLN A 326 8.64 10.15 2.27
C GLN A 326 7.95 8.83 2.61
N LEU A 327 6.78 8.55 2.02
CA LEU A 327 6.06 7.30 2.26
C LEU A 327 6.93 6.10 1.85
N ASN A 328 7.16 5.21 2.81
CA ASN A 328 7.88 3.96 2.62
C ASN A 328 6.91 2.85 2.16
N ARG A 329 6.87 2.61 0.84
CA ARG A 329 5.99 1.62 0.22
C ARG A 329 6.27 0.19 0.71
N VAL A 330 7.53 -0.13 1.02
CA VAL A 330 7.90 -1.46 1.53
C VAL A 330 7.26 -1.69 2.90
N LEU A 331 7.39 -0.73 3.82
CA LEU A 331 6.76 -0.82 5.13
C LEU A 331 5.24 -0.72 5.08
N ALA A 332 4.67 -0.04 4.08
CA ALA A 332 3.23 0.03 3.88
C ALA A 332 2.60 -1.36 3.62
N THR A 333 3.34 -2.28 3.01
CA THR A 333 2.88 -3.68 2.80
C THR A 333 2.94 -4.56 4.06
N ASN A 334 3.52 -4.05 5.15
CA ASN A 334 3.65 -4.78 6.40
C ASN A 334 2.29 -4.86 7.11
N PHE A 335 2.00 -6.03 7.71
CA PHE A 335 0.81 -6.27 8.53
C PHE A 335 0.48 -5.13 9.51
N PHE A 336 1.49 -4.57 10.20
CA PHE A 336 1.28 -3.54 11.22
C PHE A 336 0.86 -2.18 10.65
N ALA A 337 1.12 -1.91 9.36
CA ALA A 337 0.77 -0.65 8.70
C ALA A 337 -0.71 -0.56 8.29
N ARG A 338 -1.48 -1.66 8.35
CA ARG A 338 -2.89 -1.69 7.89
C ARG A 338 -3.79 -0.67 8.59
N SER A 339 -3.62 -0.46 9.89
CA SER A 339 -4.40 0.56 10.59
C SER A 339 -4.02 1.97 10.17
N GLU A 340 -2.78 2.19 9.76
CA GLU A 340 -2.30 3.47 9.24
C GLU A 340 -2.83 3.72 7.84
N LEU A 341 -2.83 2.71 6.95
CA LEU A 341 -3.50 2.78 5.65
C LEU A 341 -4.99 3.11 5.78
N ARG A 342 -5.70 2.43 6.69
CA ARG A 342 -7.10 2.74 6.99
C ARG A 342 -7.28 4.19 7.47
N PHE A 343 -6.39 4.66 8.33
CA PHE A 343 -6.46 6.04 8.82
C PHE A 343 -6.20 7.07 7.73
N ILE A 344 -5.20 6.83 6.87
CA ILE A 344 -4.92 7.68 5.70
C ILE A 344 -6.14 7.73 4.79
N HIS A 345 -6.78 6.59 4.51
CA HIS A 345 -8.03 6.55 3.76
C HIS A 345 -9.12 7.44 4.40
N GLN A 346 -9.35 7.27 5.70
CA GLN A 346 -10.34 8.07 6.44
C GLN A 346 -10.07 9.57 6.30
N LEU A 347 -8.80 9.98 6.42
CA LEU A 347 -8.41 11.37 6.22
C LEU A 347 -8.66 11.82 4.78
N LEU A 348 -8.22 11.07 3.77
CA LEU A 348 -8.42 11.40 2.35
C LEU A 348 -9.90 11.49 1.94
N THR A 349 -10.78 10.74 2.62
CA THR A 349 -12.23 10.80 2.38
C THR A 349 -12.95 11.83 3.27
N THR A 350 -12.24 12.58 4.10
CA THR A 350 -12.82 13.64 4.94
C THR A 350 -12.77 14.96 4.19
N ASP A 351 -13.95 15.55 3.98
CA ASP A 351 -14.07 16.83 3.28
C ASP A 351 -13.38 17.97 4.06
N GLY A 352 -12.73 18.87 3.32
CA GLY A 352 -11.97 19.99 3.87
C GLY A 352 -10.51 19.69 4.20
N ILE A 353 -10.09 18.41 4.24
CA ILE A 353 -8.67 18.05 4.42
C ILE A 353 -7.83 18.57 3.25
N GLU A 354 -8.41 18.59 2.05
CA GLU A 354 -7.77 19.00 0.81
C GLU A 354 -7.32 20.46 0.81
N ILE A 355 -7.92 21.29 1.65
CA ILE A 355 -7.59 22.72 1.77
C ILE A 355 -6.20 22.91 2.42
N TYR A 356 -5.71 21.92 3.17
CA TYR A 356 -4.42 21.98 3.87
C TYR A 356 -3.22 21.49 3.04
N LEU A 357 -3.49 20.95 1.85
CA LEU A 357 -2.50 20.39 0.95
C LEU A 357 -2.54 21.14 -0.38
N LYS A 358 -1.37 21.49 -0.92
CA LYS A 358 -1.33 21.96 -2.31
C LYS A 358 -1.78 20.83 -3.23
N ARG A 359 -2.44 21.15 -4.35
CA ARG A 359 -2.92 20.15 -5.32
C ARG A 359 -1.86 19.10 -5.69
N GLN A 360 -0.64 19.55 -6.01
CA GLN A 360 0.49 18.67 -6.32
C GLN A 360 0.81 17.69 -5.17
N GLN A 361 0.81 18.17 -3.92
CA GLN A 361 1.07 17.35 -2.73
C GLN A 361 -0.05 16.33 -2.51
N MET A 362 -1.31 16.74 -2.74
CA MET A 362 -2.47 15.84 -2.66
C MET A 362 -2.37 14.72 -3.70
N LEU A 363 -2.10 15.07 -4.97
CA LEU A 363 -1.95 14.08 -6.04
C LEU A 363 -0.79 13.12 -5.76
N GLN A 364 0.36 13.62 -5.32
CA GLN A 364 1.50 12.78 -4.97
C GLN A 364 1.21 11.85 -3.79
N LEU A 365 0.52 12.35 -2.75
CA LEU A 365 0.07 11.54 -1.62
C LEU A 365 -0.88 10.42 -2.09
N VAL A 366 -1.90 10.77 -2.86
CA VAL A 366 -2.89 9.83 -3.39
C VAL A 366 -2.23 8.75 -4.24
N TYR A 367 -1.33 9.14 -5.13
CA TYR A 367 -0.58 8.22 -5.96
C TYR A 367 0.31 7.27 -5.13
N ASN A 368 1.06 7.79 -4.15
CA ASN A 368 1.86 6.95 -3.26
C ASN A 368 0.99 5.99 -2.43
N TYR A 369 -0.15 6.46 -1.95
CA TYR A 369 -1.10 5.68 -1.18
C TYR A 369 -1.69 4.53 -2.01
N LEU A 370 -2.14 4.80 -3.24
CA LEU A 370 -2.67 3.79 -4.17
C LEU A 370 -1.65 2.68 -4.45
N CYS A 371 -0.36 3.02 -4.60
CA CYS A 371 0.73 2.06 -4.80
C CYS A 371 1.04 1.18 -3.57
N CYS A 372 0.33 1.36 -2.45
CA CYS A 372 0.47 0.55 -1.24
C CYS A 372 -0.68 -0.45 -1.05
N LEU A 373 -1.75 -0.32 -1.83
CA LEU A 373 -3.00 -1.03 -1.60
C LEU A 373 -3.01 -2.42 -2.23
N SER A 374 -3.38 -3.41 -1.43
CA SER A 374 -3.57 -4.81 -1.84
C SER A 374 -5.02 -5.14 -2.20
N THR A 375 -5.27 -6.41 -2.58
CA THR A 375 -6.61 -6.97 -2.91
C THR A 375 -7.67 -6.63 -1.86
N ALA A 376 -7.33 -6.76 -0.58
CA ALA A 376 -8.18 -6.42 0.56
C ALA A 376 -8.67 -4.95 0.59
N HIS A 377 -8.09 -4.05 -0.21
CA HIS A 377 -8.38 -2.63 -0.24
C HIS A 377 -9.03 -2.19 -1.56
N ALA A 378 -9.55 -3.11 -2.38
CA ALA A 378 -10.10 -2.79 -3.70
C ALA A 378 -11.22 -1.73 -3.67
N THR A 379 -12.07 -1.74 -2.66
CA THR A 379 -13.10 -0.70 -2.47
C THR A 379 -12.50 0.68 -2.20
N GLN A 380 -11.39 0.75 -1.47
CA GLN A 380 -10.65 1.98 -1.20
C GLN A 380 -9.97 2.50 -2.48
N ILE A 381 -9.38 1.60 -3.28
CA ILE A 381 -8.80 1.97 -4.59
C ILE A 381 -9.85 2.66 -5.45
N LYS A 382 -11.03 2.02 -5.60
CA LYS A 382 -12.14 2.58 -6.39
C LYS A 382 -12.56 3.97 -5.88
N SER A 383 -12.78 4.10 -4.57
CA SER A 383 -13.22 5.37 -3.98
C SER A 383 -12.20 6.50 -4.16
N ILE A 384 -10.91 6.21 -3.98
CA ILE A 384 -9.83 7.20 -4.13
C ILE A 384 -9.62 7.58 -5.61
N PHE A 385 -9.74 6.60 -6.51
CA PHE A 385 -9.73 6.85 -7.95
C PHE A 385 -10.83 7.82 -8.36
N GLU A 386 -12.08 7.58 -7.94
CA GLU A 386 -13.22 8.46 -8.23
C GLU A 386 -13.06 9.86 -7.64
N ARG A 387 -12.53 9.96 -6.42
CA ARG A 387 -12.43 11.24 -5.71
C ARG A 387 -11.31 12.14 -6.23
N PHE A 388 -10.14 11.57 -6.58
CA PHE A 388 -8.92 12.36 -6.82
C PHE A 388 -8.27 12.17 -8.19
N ILE A 389 -8.28 10.96 -8.74
CA ILE A 389 -7.52 10.65 -9.96
C ILE A 389 -8.38 10.85 -11.20
N PHE A 390 -9.58 10.27 -11.23
CA PHE A 390 -10.52 10.40 -12.35
C PHE A 390 -11.57 11.47 -12.05
N ASN A 391 -11.10 12.62 -11.59
CA ASN A 391 -11.92 13.77 -11.22
C ASN A 391 -11.44 15.01 -11.98
N GLY A 392 -12.36 15.70 -12.66
CA GLY A 392 -12.09 16.91 -13.45
C GLY A 392 -11.49 18.08 -12.63
N ASP A 393 -11.72 18.11 -11.32
CA ASP A 393 -11.17 19.12 -10.41
C ASP A 393 -9.64 18.97 -10.21
N PHE A 394 -9.13 17.76 -10.43
CA PHE A 394 -7.73 17.40 -10.22
C PHE A 394 -6.99 17.10 -11.53
N VAL A 395 -7.67 16.43 -12.47
CA VAL A 395 -7.12 16.04 -13.78
C VAL A 395 -7.99 16.67 -14.86
N LYS A 396 -7.40 17.63 -15.61
CA LYS A 396 -8.11 18.42 -16.62
C LYS A 396 -8.36 17.62 -17.91
N LEU A 397 -9.26 16.66 -17.85
CA LEU A 397 -9.78 15.90 -18.98
C LEU A 397 -11.30 15.96 -18.99
N ASP A 398 -11.91 15.70 -20.14
CA ASP A 398 -13.36 15.62 -20.24
C ASP A 398 -13.90 14.36 -19.52
N GLU A 399 -15.16 14.41 -19.12
CA GLU A 399 -15.80 13.36 -18.33
C GLU A 399 -15.80 11.99 -19.03
N SER A 400 -15.90 11.96 -20.36
CA SER A 400 -15.93 10.71 -21.12
C SER A 400 -14.56 10.03 -21.12
N SER A 401 -13.49 10.80 -21.30
CA SER A 401 -12.11 10.32 -21.19
C SER A 401 -11.79 9.83 -19.78
N LEU A 402 -12.21 10.57 -18.75
CA LEU A 402 -11.99 10.17 -17.35
C LEU A 402 -12.69 8.85 -17.00
N LYS A 403 -13.96 8.68 -17.40
CA LYS A 403 -14.71 7.43 -17.19
C LYS A 403 -14.05 6.25 -17.90
N LEU A 404 -13.57 6.46 -19.11
CA LEU A 404 -12.93 5.42 -19.90
C LEU A 404 -11.59 5.00 -19.27
N LEU A 405 -10.76 5.96 -18.87
CA LEU A 405 -9.52 5.70 -18.14
C LEU A 405 -9.76 4.98 -16.82
N GLN A 406 -10.80 5.39 -16.08
CA GLN A 406 -11.22 4.73 -14.86
C GLN A 406 -11.57 3.26 -15.10
N GLN A 407 -12.38 2.98 -16.13
CA GLN A 407 -12.77 1.62 -16.49
C GLN A 407 -11.52 0.76 -16.80
N SER A 408 -10.64 1.26 -17.67
CA SER A 408 -9.41 0.55 -18.04
C SER A 408 -8.48 0.32 -16.85
N CYS A 409 -8.37 1.27 -15.92
CA CYS A 409 -7.55 1.09 -14.72
C CYS A 409 -8.16 0.09 -13.74
N LEU A 410 -9.49 0.07 -13.61
CA LEU A 410 -10.17 -0.88 -12.74
C LEU A 410 -10.12 -2.32 -13.27
N GLU A 411 -9.90 -2.53 -14.57
CA GLU A 411 -9.63 -3.87 -15.15
C GLU A 411 -8.35 -4.51 -14.58
N MET A 412 -7.37 -3.72 -14.12
CA MET A 412 -6.22 -4.25 -13.37
C MET A 412 -6.62 -4.76 -11.97
N VAL A 413 -7.68 -4.19 -11.39
CA VAL A 413 -8.10 -4.43 -10.01
C VAL A 413 -9.13 -5.56 -9.92
N TYR A 414 -10.09 -5.63 -10.85
CA TYR A 414 -11.21 -6.57 -10.80
C TYR A 414 -10.81 -8.05 -10.70
N PRO A 415 -9.80 -8.57 -11.45
CA PRO A 415 -9.39 -9.97 -11.35
C PRO A 415 -8.97 -10.36 -9.93
N HIS A 416 -8.36 -9.42 -9.20
CA HIS A 416 -7.90 -9.62 -7.83
C HIS A 416 -9.03 -9.66 -6.81
N ILE A 417 -10.14 -8.94 -7.06
CA ILE A 417 -11.34 -8.97 -6.21
C ILE A 417 -12.01 -10.35 -6.29
N ILE A 418 -12.07 -10.93 -7.49
CA ILE A 418 -12.73 -12.21 -7.74
C ILE A 418 -11.94 -13.37 -7.12
N ALA A 419 -10.61 -13.30 -7.17
CA ALA A 419 -9.70 -14.34 -6.66
C ALA A 419 -9.64 -14.43 -5.11
N ASP A 420 -10.01 -13.36 -4.39
CA ASP A 420 -9.92 -13.30 -2.92
C ASP A 420 -11.13 -13.94 -2.19
N ASN A 421 -12.10 -14.51 -2.94
CA ASN A 421 -13.19 -15.33 -2.40
C ASN A 421 -12.71 -16.75 -2.00
N SER A 422 -11.65 -16.82 -1.19
CA SER A 422 -11.21 -18.06 -0.56
C SER A 422 -11.94 -18.30 0.77
N GLU A 423 -11.96 -19.55 1.21
CA GLU A 423 -12.62 -19.98 2.45
C GLU A 423 -12.29 -19.08 3.66
N PRO A 424 -13.24 -18.82 4.57
CA PRO A 424 -13.07 -17.83 5.63
C PRO A 424 -11.89 -18.18 6.55
N SER A 425 -10.89 -17.29 6.56
CA SER A 425 -9.74 -17.33 7.46
C SER A 425 -9.63 -16.00 8.21
N LEU A 426 -9.23 -16.05 9.48
CA LEU A 426 -8.85 -14.85 10.23
C LEU A 426 -7.34 -14.59 10.14
N SER A 427 -6.60 -15.47 9.45
CA SER A 427 -5.18 -15.31 9.18
C SER A 427 -5.00 -14.57 7.88
N LEU A 428 -4.21 -13.51 7.93
CA LEU A 428 -3.84 -12.73 6.76
C LEU A 428 -2.37 -12.97 6.46
N SER A 429 -2.02 -13.02 5.18
CA SER A 429 -0.61 -13.07 4.75
C SER A 429 0.15 -11.89 5.35
N TYR A 430 1.37 -12.18 5.83
CA TYR A 430 2.25 -11.22 6.52
C TYR A 430 2.63 -10.04 5.60
N THR A 431 2.85 -10.31 4.32
CA THR A 431 3.03 -9.30 3.26
C THR A 431 1.91 -9.46 2.26
N GLN A 432 1.23 -8.37 1.92
CA GLN A 432 0.31 -8.32 0.80
C GLN A 432 0.95 -7.51 -0.32
N ALA A 433 1.05 -8.11 -1.50
CA ALA A 433 1.54 -7.40 -2.67
C ALA A 433 0.56 -6.28 -3.03
N PRO A 434 1.04 -5.06 -3.31
CA PRO A 434 0.22 -4.03 -3.92
C PRO A 434 -0.38 -4.51 -5.25
N ILE A 435 -1.62 -4.13 -5.54
CA ILE A 435 -2.26 -4.44 -6.83
C ILE A 435 -1.65 -3.57 -7.93
N LEU A 436 -1.52 -2.27 -7.65
CA LEU A 436 -1.05 -1.29 -8.61
C LEU A 436 0.47 -1.21 -8.53
N PRO A 437 1.19 -1.48 -9.64
CA PRO A 437 2.62 -1.24 -9.68
C PRO A 437 2.89 0.27 -9.69
N THR A 438 4.13 0.69 -9.44
CA THR A 438 4.45 2.13 -9.35
C THR A 438 4.24 2.83 -10.68
N ASP A 439 4.47 2.14 -11.79
CA ASP A 439 4.23 2.61 -13.15
C ASP A 439 2.79 2.35 -13.64
N TRP A 440 1.82 2.12 -12.75
CA TRP A 440 0.44 1.79 -13.15
C TRP A 440 -0.19 2.74 -14.19
N PRO A 441 0.11 4.07 -14.22
CA PRO A 441 -0.42 4.93 -15.28
C PRO A 441 0.06 4.55 -16.67
N PHE A 442 1.22 3.88 -16.79
CA PHE A 442 1.79 3.36 -18.03
C PHE A 442 1.51 1.86 -18.24
N PHE A 443 0.73 1.21 -17.36
CA PHE A 443 0.58 -0.25 -17.37
C PHE A 443 0.12 -0.79 -18.72
N GLN A 444 -0.79 -0.08 -19.40
CA GLN A 444 -1.30 -0.52 -20.70
C GLN A 444 -0.21 -0.59 -21.78
N LEU A 445 0.81 0.25 -21.72
CA LEU A 445 1.95 0.15 -22.64
C LEU A 445 2.76 -1.12 -22.38
N ARG A 446 2.87 -1.58 -21.12
CA ARG A 446 3.51 -2.88 -20.81
C ARG A 446 2.72 -4.05 -21.39
N VAL A 447 1.39 -3.96 -21.38
CA VAL A 447 0.52 -4.97 -22.00
C VAL A 447 0.73 -4.99 -23.51
N ILE A 448 0.81 -3.82 -24.16
CA ILE A 448 1.14 -3.72 -25.59
C ILE A 448 2.49 -4.37 -25.90
N LEU A 449 3.54 -4.03 -25.15
CA LEU A 449 4.86 -4.66 -25.33
C LEU A 449 4.81 -6.17 -25.13
N SER A 450 4.09 -6.66 -24.12
CA SER A 450 3.95 -8.10 -23.88
C SER A 450 3.22 -8.80 -25.03
N ASN A 451 2.17 -8.19 -25.59
CA ASN A 451 1.44 -8.73 -26.73
C ASN A 451 2.32 -8.75 -27.99
N TYR A 452 3.10 -7.69 -28.21
CA TYR A 452 4.07 -7.60 -29.30
C TYR A 452 5.11 -8.73 -29.21
N LEU A 453 5.72 -8.94 -28.03
CA LEU A 453 6.70 -10.02 -27.80
C LEU A 453 6.12 -11.43 -28.02
N GLN A 454 4.85 -11.63 -27.67
CA GLN A 454 4.18 -12.92 -27.82
C GLN A 454 3.58 -13.12 -29.22
N ASN A 455 3.72 -12.16 -30.15
CA ASN A 455 3.05 -12.13 -31.45
C ASN A 455 1.54 -12.40 -31.35
N VAL A 456 0.92 -11.99 -30.25
CA VAL A 456 -0.51 -12.25 -30.04
C VAL A 456 -1.27 -11.21 -30.85
N GLN A 457 -1.72 -11.59 -32.04
CA GLN A 457 -2.84 -10.93 -32.71
C GLN A 457 -4.10 -11.23 -31.89
N GLN A 458 -4.31 -10.54 -30.77
CA GLN A 458 -5.58 -10.68 -30.08
C GLN A 458 -6.67 -10.19 -31.04
N ARG A 459 -7.64 -11.05 -31.38
CA ARG A 459 -8.99 -10.56 -31.63
C ARG A 459 -9.44 -9.96 -30.30
N PRO A 460 -9.69 -8.65 -30.19
CA PRO A 460 -9.96 -8.11 -28.89
C PRO A 460 -11.34 -8.61 -28.44
N ALA A 461 -11.37 -9.27 -27.29
CA ALA A 461 -12.47 -9.10 -26.35
C ALA A 461 -12.46 -7.66 -25.75
N ALA A 462 -11.41 -6.88 -26.04
CA ALA A 462 -11.24 -5.49 -25.63
C ALA A 462 -12.14 -4.53 -26.43
N ILE A 463 -12.66 -3.52 -25.74
CA ILE A 463 -13.63 -2.56 -26.27
C ILE A 463 -12.93 -1.45 -27.11
N HIS A 464 -11.59 -1.35 -27.06
CA HIS A 464 -10.81 -0.21 -27.60
C HIS A 464 -9.64 -0.66 -28.50
N SER A 465 -9.29 0.16 -29.49
CA SER A 465 -8.12 -0.07 -30.34
C SER A 465 -6.82 0.31 -29.64
N GLU A 466 -5.70 -0.29 -30.06
CA GLU A 466 -4.37 0.01 -29.50
C GLU A 466 -4.03 1.50 -29.58
N ASN A 467 -4.31 2.14 -30.72
CA ASN A 467 -4.14 3.59 -30.91
C ASN A 467 -4.89 4.41 -29.85
N GLN A 468 -6.16 4.07 -29.57
CA GLN A 468 -6.94 4.73 -28.53
C GLN A 468 -6.31 4.53 -27.15
N VAL A 469 -5.81 3.32 -26.84
CA VAL A 469 -5.15 3.02 -25.56
C VAL A 469 -3.88 3.85 -25.39
N VAL A 470 -3.04 3.96 -26.43
CA VAL A 470 -1.81 4.79 -26.38
C VAL A 470 -2.17 6.27 -26.20
N LEU A 471 -3.10 6.79 -27.01
CA LEU A 471 -3.55 8.18 -26.93
C LEU A 471 -4.05 8.54 -25.52
N MET A 472 -4.93 7.71 -24.96
CA MET A 472 -5.46 7.90 -23.61
C MET A 472 -4.37 7.83 -22.55
N THR A 473 -3.49 6.84 -22.64
CA THR A 473 -2.41 6.63 -21.66
C THR A 473 -1.46 7.82 -21.62
N LEU A 474 -0.97 8.26 -22.79
CA LEU A 474 -0.03 9.38 -22.87
C LEU A 474 -0.69 10.71 -22.47
N THR A 475 -1.93 10.94 -22.89
CA THR A 475 -2.70 12.13 -22.49
C THR A 475 -2.87 12.19 -20.97
N PHE A 476 -3.24 11.07 -20.37
CA PHE A 476 -3.44 10.95 -18.92
C PHE A 476 -2.15 11.19 -18.14
N VAL A 477 -1.08 10.49 -18.50
CA VAL A 477 0.25 10.65 -17.90
C VAL A 477 0.72 12.09 -18.01
N ARG A 478 0.68 12.67 -19.21
CA ARG A 478 1.13 14.04 -19.44
C ARG A 478 0.36 15.04 -18.59
N GLN A 479 -0.94 14.84 -18.41
CA GLN A 479 -1.75 15.69 -17.54
C GLN A 479 -1.37 15.54 -16.06
N LEU A 480 -1.12 14.32 -15.59
CA LEU A 480 -0.65 14.08 -14.21
C LEU A 480 0.73 14.72 -13.96
N GLU A 481 1.66 14.58 -14.90
CA GLU A 481 3.00 15.17 -14.80
C GLU A 481 2.95 16.70 -14.82
N ARG A 482 2.05 17.31 -15.61
CA ARG A 482 1.82 18.77 -15.61
C ARG A 482 1.30 19.30 -14.27
N GLU A 483 0.54 18.50 -13.52
CA GLU A 483 0.14 18.84 -12.15
C GLU A 483 1.25 18.54 -11.12
N GLY A 484 2.44 18.14 -11.59
CA GLY A 484 3.66 18.00 -10.82
C GLY A 484 3.88 16.62 -10.21
N LEU A 485 3.18 15.59 -10.70
CA LEU A 485 3.35 14.21 -10.25
C LEU A 485 4.58 13.57 -10.91
N GLN A 486 5.47 12.99 -10.11
CA GLN A 486 6.56 12.16 -10.62
C GLN A 486 6.15 10.69 -10.58
N ILE A 487 5.90 10.11 -11.77
CA ILE A 487 5.40 8.73 -11.89
C ILE A 487 6.56 7.73 -12.02
N VAL A 488 7.47 7.99 -12.95
CA VAL A 488 8.59 7.09 -13.30
C VAL A 488 9.91 7.88 -13.43
N SER A 489 11.04 7.19 -13.41
CA SER A 489 12.34 7.80 -13.70
C SER A 489 12.44 8.25 -15.17
N PRO A 490 13.34 9.19 -15.49
CA PRO A 490 13.58 9.60 -16.88
C PRO A 490 13.87 8.43 -17.83
N LEU A 491 14.65 7.44 -17.40
CA LEU A 491 14.96 6.26 -18.21
C LEU A 491 13.71 5.41 -18.49
N GLU A 492 12.89 5.16 -17.47
CA GLU A 492 11.63 4.45 -17.64
C GLU A 492 10.67 5.21 -18.57
N LYS A 493 10.61 6.53 -18.46
CA LYS A 493 9.80 7.38 -19.35
C LYS A 493 10.26 7.24 -20.81
N LEU A 494 11.57 7.26 -21.06
CA LEU A 494 12.13 7.00 -22.39
C LEU A 494 11.69 5.63 -22.93
N MET A 495 11.76 4.59 -22.09
CA MET A 495 11.32 3.24 -22.47
C MET A 495 9.83 3.19 -22.84
N TYR A 496 8.96 3.85 -22.07
CA TYR A 496 7.52 3.91 -22.42
C TYR A 496 7.25 4.71 -23.69
N LEU A 497 7.99 5.79 -23.93
CA LEU A 497 7.90 6.56 -25.17
C LEU A 497 8.33 5.72 -26.38
N MET A 498 9.34 4.85 -26.24
CA MET A 498 9.69 3.87 -27.27
C MET A 498 8.56 2.85 -27.48
N ILE A 499 8.03 2.26 -26.40
CA ILE A 499 6.95 1.27 -26.46
C ILE A 499 5.69 1.81 -27.14
N ALA A 500 5.40 3.11 -27.01
CA ALA A 500 4.26 3.75 -27.67
C ALA A 500 4.26 3.64 -29.21
N PHE A 501 5.40 3.29 -29.83
CA PHE A 501 5.49 3.01 -31.26
C PHE A 501 5.38 1.51 -31.60
N MET A 502 5.54 0.61 -30.63
CA MET A 502 5.90 -0.81 -30.84
C MET A 502 4.75 -1.83 -30.74
N GLY A 503 3.50 -1.45 -30.95
CA GLY A 503 2.41 -2.44 -30.91
C GLY A 503 2.08 -3.04 -32.29
N PRO A 504 1.49 -4.25 -32.33
CA PRO A 504 1.14 -4.94 -33.58
C PRO A 504 0.19 -4.14 -34.47
N ASP A 505 -0.69 -3.33 -33.88
CA ASP A 505 -1.65 -2.48 -34.59
C ASP A 505 -1.31 -0.98 -34.43
N SER A 506 -0.04 -0.68 -34.23
CA SER A 506 0.46 0.68 -33.99
C SER A 506 0.13 1.61 -35.16
N GLN A 507 -0.51 2.73 -34.84
CA GLN A 507 -0.89 3.78 -35.79
C GLN A 507 -0.25 5.12 -35.41
N PHE A 508 1.03 5.11 -35.05
CA PHE A 508 1.76 6.30 -34.62
C PHE A 508 1.77 7.45 -35.65
N LEU A 509 1.50 7.16 -36.93
CA LEU A 509 1.35 8.14 -38.00
C LEU A 509 -0.05 8.80 -38.06
N ALA A 510 -1.03 8.31 -37.31
CA ALA A 510 -2.34 8.94 -37.23
C ALA A 510 -2.18 10.38 -36.69
N PRO A 511 -2.76 11.41 -37.33
CA PRO A 511 -2.46 12.81 -37.03
C PRO A 511 -2.51 13.16 -35.53
N ASP A 512 -3.61 12.78 -34.86
CA ASP A 512 -3.84 13.11 -33.45
C ASP A 512 -2.81 12.43 -32.52
N LEU A 513 -2.45 11.17 -32.80
CA LEU A 513 -1.46 10.44 -32.01
C LEU A 513 -0.04 10.94 -32.30
N HIS A 514 0.27 11.24 -33.58
CA HIS A 514 1.58 11.75 -33.98
C HIS A 514 1.87 13.11 -33.34
N GLU A 515 0.88 14.00 -33.32
CA GLU A 515 0.98 15.29 -32.66
C GLU A 515 1.20 15.13 -31.15
N LEU A 516 0.45 14.24 -30.49
CA LEU A 516 0.64 13.96 -29.06
C LEU A 516 2.03 13.37 -28.77
N LEU A 517 2.51 12.43 -29.59
CA LEU A 517 3.84 11.82 -29.45
C LEU A 517 4.95 12.88 -29.59
N ARG A 518 4.83 13.76 -30.59
CA ARG A 518 5.76 14.88 -30.79
C ARG A 518 5.83 15.73 -29.54
N ASP A 519 4.68 16.13 -29.04
CA ASP A 519 4.54 16.96 -27.85
C ASP A 519 5.16 16.31 -26.61
N CYS A 520 4.87 15.04 -26.36
CA CYS A 520 5.44 14.26 -25.27
C CYS A 520 6.97 14.15 -25.38
N LEU A 521 7.50 13.94 -26.59
CA LEU A 521 8.95 13.85 -26.83
C LEU A 521 9.65 15.19 -26.64
N MET A 522 9.06 16.28 -27.13
CA MET A 522 9.65 17.61 -26.98
C MET A 522 9.65 18.07 -25.53
N ASP A 523 8.58 17.79 -24.78
CA ASP A 523 8.55 18.04 -23.34
C ASP A 523 9.62 17.18 -22.63
N PHE A 524 9.73 15.89 -22.98
CA PHE A 524 10.75 14.99 -22.42
C PHE A 524 12.19 15.46 -22.73
N TYR A 525 12.50 15.86 -23.96
CA TYR A 525 13.83 16.35 -24.33
C TYR A 525 14.17 17.66 -23.64
N ARG A 526 13.21 18.56 -23.48
CA ARG A 526 13.40 19.82 -22.75
C ARG A 526 13.71 19.58 -21.27
N GLU A 527 12.96 18.69 -20.63
CA GLU A 527 13.13 18.33 -19.22
C GLU A 527 14.45 17.61 -18.95
N ASN A 528 14.94 16.83 -19.92
CA ASN A 528 16.08 15.92 -19.74
C ASN A 528 17.32 16.31 -20.58
N ALA A 529 17.39 17.55 -21.09
CA ALA A 529 18.48 18.00 -21.95
C ALA A 529 19.89 17.83 -21.33
N ALA A 530 19.99 18.05 -20.01
CA ALA A 530 21.23 17.90 -19.25
C ALA A 530 21.33 16.54 -18.51
N HIS A 531 20.34 15.65 -18.66
CA HIS A 531 20.33 14.37 -17.97
C HIS A 531 21.29 13.37 -18.62
N GLU A 532 21.96 12.57 -17.81
CA GLU A 532 22.82 11.48 -18.25
C GLU A 532 22.15 10.16 -17.88
N PHE A 533 21.68 9.42 -18.88
CA PHE A 533 20.99 8.16 -18.66
C PHE A 533 22.00 7.04 -18.38
N ASP A 534 21.77 6.30 -17.30
CA ASP A 534 22.41 5.00 -17.08
C ASP A 534 21.60 3.91 -17.80
N PHE A 535 21.94 3.65 -19.06
CA PHE A 535 21.28 2.61 -19.85
C PHE A 535 21.58 1.18 -19.39
N ASP A 536 22.52 0.99 -18.46
CA ASP A 536 22.84 -0.31 -17.88
C ASP A 536 22.10 -0.59 -16.56
N ALA A 537 21.38 0.41 -16.03
CA ALA A 537 20.64 0.33 -14.79
C ALA A 537 19.68 -0.89 -14.73
N GLU A 538 19.69 -1.56 -13.58
CA GLU A 538 18.72 -2.62 -13.27
C GLU A 538 17.44 -2.02 -12.68
N LEU A 539 16.34 -2.12 -13.43
CA LEU A 539 15.03 -1.67 -12.99
C LEU A 539 14.29 -2.83 -12.32
N VAL A 540 13.87 -2.62 -11.07
CA VAL A 540 13.16 -3.63 -10.26
C VAL A 540 11.88 -4.08 -10.98
N ASP A 541 11.69 -5.39 -11.13
CA ASP A 541 10.51 -6.02 -11.76
C ASP A 541 10.24 -5.54 -13.21
N LYS A 542 11.29 -5.09 -13.92
CA LYS A 542 11.21 -4.57 -15.29
C LYS A 542 12.35 -5.12 -16.16
N ALA A 543 12.16 -5.02 -17.48
CA ALA A 543 13.21 -5.34 -18.44
C ALA A 543 14.31 -4.27 -18.39
N ARG A 544 15.55 -4.67 -18.70
CA ARG A 544 16.66 -3.73 -18.92
C ARG A 544 16.38 -2.89 -20.17
N PHE A 545 16.99 -1.71 -20.27
CA PHE A 545 16.85 -0.85 -21.45
C PHE A 545 17.38 -1.55 -22.71
N GLU A 546 18.50 -2.27 -22.59
CA GLU A 546 19.19 -2.91 -23.70
C GLU A 546 18.32 -3.83 -24.58
N PRO A 547 17.62 -4.87 -24.04
CA PRO A 547 16.74 -5.70 -24.86
C PRO A 547 15.61 -4.93 -25.52
N LEU A 548 15.06 -3.92 -24.85
CA LEU A 548 13.99 -3.10 -25.43
C LEU A 548 14.53 -2.25 -26.59
N TYR A 549 15.70 -1.63 -26.44
CA TYR A 549 16.31 -0.82 -27.49
C TYR A 549 16.63 -1.66 -28.73
N TYR A 550 17.14 -2.87 -28.55
CA TYR A 550 17.40 -3.80 -29.64
C TYR A 550 16.10 -4.10 -30.43
N LEU A 551 15.05 -4.48 -29.71
CA LEU A 551 13.73 -4.73 -30.30
C LEU A 551 13.15 -3.47 -30.99
N PHE A 552 13.38 -2.28 -30.41
CA PHE A 552 12.92 -1.01 -30.96
C PHE A 552 13.62 -0.65 -32.28
N VAL A 553 14.92 -0.91 -32.40
CA VAL A 553 15.68 -0.69 -33.64
C VAL A 553 15.26 -1.67 -34.73
N GLU A 554 15.01 -2.94 -34.40
CA GLU A 554 14.45 -3.92 -35.34
C GLU A 554 13.06 -3.48 -35.83
N HIS A 555 12.21 -3.00 -34.92
CA HIS A 555 10.90 -2.48 -35.28
C HIS A 555 11.00 -1.22 -36.16
N PHE A 556 11.96 -0.33 -35.88
CA PHE A 556 12.23 0.86 -36.70
C PHE A 556 12.61 0.47 -38.13
N GLU A 557 13.49 -0.51 -38.29
CA GLU A 557 13.90 -1.00 -39.61
C GLU A 557 12.71 -1.56 -40.40
N ALA A 558 11.80 -2.25 -39.72
CA ALA A 558 10.64 -2.90 -40.35
C ALA A 558 9.48 -1.95 -40.67
N ALA A 559 9.19 -0.98 -39.79
CA ALA A 559 7.91 -0.28 -39.78
C ALA A 559 7.98 1.23 -39.46
N SER A 560 9.17 1.87 -39.53
CA SER A 560 9.29 3.30 -39.21
C SER A 560 8.71 4.26 -40.25
N TYR A 561 8.62 3.83 -41.51
CA TYR A 561 8.29 4.71 -42.66
C TYR A 561 9.21 5.96 -42.77
N GLY A 562 10.38 5.95 -42.14
CA GLY A 562 11.27 7.12 -42.06
C GLY A 562 10.71 8.28 -41.23
N ASP A 563 9.87 7.97 -40.24
CA ASP A 563 9.30 8.95 -39.32
C ASP A 563 10.37 9.65 -38.46
N GLU A 564 10.16 10.94 -38.20
CA GLU A 564 11.12 11.77 -37.50
C GLU A 564 11.13 11.60 -35.99
N LEU A 565 9.97 11.33 -35.38
CA LEU A 565 9.88 11.10 -33.94
C LEU A 565 10.53 9.77 -33.59
N PHE A 566 10.21 8.73 -34.36
CA PHE A 566 10.82 7.41 -34.23
C PHE A 566 12.33 7.48 -34.46
N SER A 567 12.78 8.18 -35.52
CA SER A 567 14.21 8.42 -35.77
C SER A 567 14.89 9.12 -34.60
N SER A 568 14.27 10.13 -34.00
CA SER A 568 14.85 10.87 -32.87
C SER A 568 15.09 9.97 -31.65
N LEU A 569 14.15 9.07 -31.35
CA LEU A 569 14.26 8.11 -30.25
C LEU A 569 15.37 7.08 -30.47
N VAL A 570 15.53 6.58 -31.70
CA VAL A 570 16.62 5.66 -32.07
C VAL A 570 17.98 6.30 -31.79
N LEU A 571 18.10 7.60 -31.99
CA LEU A 571 19.34 8.35 -31.81
C LEU A 571 19.67 8.66 -30.34
N VAL A 572 18.73 8.63 -29.39
CA VAL A 572 18.99 9.04 -27.99
C VAL A 572 20.24 8.37 -27.36
N PRO A 573 20.44 7.04 -27.42
CA PRO A 573 21.61 6.41 -26.80
C PRO A 573 22.90 6.55 -27.63
N LEU A 574 22.86 7.21 -28.80
CA LEU A 574 24.01 7.34 -29.70
C LEU A 574 24.83 8.60 -29.48
N ALA A 575 24.41 9.49 -28.58
CA ALA A 575 25.21 10.63 -28.18
C ALA A 575 26.58 10.16 -27.66
N GLN A 576 27.63 10.92 -27.96
CA GLN A 576 29.02 10.54 -27.71
C GLN A 576 29.35 10.31 -26.23
N LYS A 577 28.59 10.94 -25.32
CA LYS A 577 28.72 10.74 -23.88
C LYS A 577 28.38 9.33 -23.41
N TYR A 578 27.67 8.54 -24.21
CA TYR A 578 27.31 7.16 -23.89
C TYR A 578 28.28 6.16 -24.53
N ASP A 579 28.30 4.96 -23.95
CA ASP A 579 29.15 3.85 -24.36
C ASP A 579 29.04 3.57 -25.89
N ASN A 580 30.18 3.34 -26.54
CA ASN A 580 30.23 3.11 -27.98
C ASN A 580 29.46 1.86 -28.44
N LYS A 581 29.11 0.94 -27.53
CA LYS A 581 28.30 -0.25 -27.83
C LYS A 581 26.97 0.08 -28.50
N TRP A 582 26.33 1.19 -28.10
CA TRP A 582 25.05 1.61 -28.66
C TRP A 582 25.18 2.04 -30.12
N ARG A 583 26.22 2.83 -30.42
CA ARG A 583 26.60 3.22 -31.78
C ARG A 583 27.00 2.00 -32.59
N ARG A 584 27.83 1.12 -32.04
CA ARG A 584 28.25 -0.11 -32.72
C ARG A 584 27.06 -0.95 -33.17
N ARG A 585 26.06 -1.16 -32.32
CA ARG A 585 24.86 -1.93 -32.69
C ARG A 585 24.17 -1.37 -33.91
N LEU A 586 23.88 -0.08 -33.92
CA LEU A 586 23.20 0.52 -35.06
C LEU A 586 24.05 0.49 -36.34
N TRP A 587 25.34 0.81 -36.23
CA TRP A 587 26.23 0.97 -37.40
C TRP A 587 26.82 -0.36 -37.92
N SER A 588 26.69 -1.46 -37.17
CA SER A 588 27.10 -2.80 -37.62
C SER A 588 25.92 -3.75 -37.80
N GLU A 589 25.16 -4.00 -36.75
CA GLU A 589 24.10 -5.04 -36.71
C GLU A 589 22.83 -4.57 -37.44
N HIS A 590 22.48 -3.28 -37.31
CA HIS A 590 21.28 -2.69 -37.91
C HIS A 590 21.61 -1.60 -38.94
N VAL A 591 22.64 -1.82 -39.77
CA VAL A 591 23.10 -0.81 -40.74
C VAL A 591 22.00 -0.37 -41.73
N GLN A 592 21.00 -1.22 -41.98
CA GLN A 592 19.86 -0.89 -42.83
C GLN A 592 18.94 0.15 -42.17
N ALA A 593 18.76 0.09 -40.85
CA ALA A 593 18.01 1.09 -40.08
C ALA A 593 18.56 2.51 -40.34
N VAL A 594 19.88 2.66 -40.46
CA VAL A 594 20.54 3.96 -40.67
C VAL A 594 20.02 4.69 -41.92
N ARG A 595 19.58 3.95 -42.96
CA ARG A 595 19.00 4.53 -44.20
C ARG A 595 17.69 5.27 -43.97
N PHE A 596 16.93 4.85 -42.96
CA PHE A 596 15.61 5.38 -42.65
C PHE A 596 15.66 6.54 -41.65
N ILE A 597 16.83 6.80 -41.04
CA ILE A 597 16.99 7.90 -40.08
C ILE A 597 16.72 9.24 -40.75
N ASN A 598 15.68 9.91 -40.28
CA ASN A 598 15.20 11.15 -40.84
C ASN A 598 14.63 12.01 -39.71
N CYS A 599 15.44 12.85 -39.07
CA CYS A 599 14.95 13.85 -38.11
C CYS A 599 15.71 15.17 -38.30
N ASP A 600 15.12 16.23 -37.72
CA ASP A 600 15.75 17.55 -37.67
C ASP A 600 16.68 17.68 -36.46
N GLU A 601 17.69 18.55 -36.56
CA GLU A 601 18.65 18.79 -35.46
C GLU A 601 17.97 19.28 -34.18
N SER A 602 16.85 19.99 -34.28
CA SER A 602 16.05 20.44 -33.13
C SER A 602 15.43 19.28 -32.33
N MET A 603 15.35 18.07 -32.90
CA MET A 603 14.84 16.87 -32.23
C MET A 603 15.94 16.03 -31.59
N LEU A 604 17.21 16.43 -31.73
CA LEU A 604 18.32 15.75 -31.10
C LEU A 604 18.47 16.19 -29.64
N MET A 605 18.49 15.23 -28.74
CA MET A 605 18.75 15.50 -27.34
C MET A 605 20.18 16.03 -27.15
N GLY A 606 20.31 17.26 -26.64
CA GLY A 606 21.61 17.94 -26.53
C GLY A 606 22.11 18.57 -27.84
N GLY A 607 21.29 18.57 -28.90
CA GLY A 607 21.62 19.09 -30.22
C GLY A 607 22.66 18.25 -30.96
N LEU A 608 22.97 18.63 -32.21
CA LEU A 608 23.91 17.88 -33.05
C LEU A 608 25.30 17.74 -32.41
N PHE A 609 25.76 18.73 -31.66
CA PHE A 609 27.06 18.71 -30.98
C PHE A 609 27.26 17.46 -30.10
N ALA A 610 26.22 17.04 -29.36
CA ALA A 610 26.28 15.87 -28.49
C ALA A 610 26.57 14.55 -29.23
N TYR A 611 26.39 14.53 -30.55
CA TYR A 611 26.61 13.38 -31.43
C TYR A 611 27.94 13.44 -32.18
N LEU A 612 28.54 14.63 -32.27
CA LEU A 612 29.80 14.87 -32.97
C LEU A 612 31.00 14.87 -32.03
N GLU A 613 30.82 15.36 -30.80
CA GLU A 613 31.93 15.55 -29.85
C GLU A 613 31.75 14.74 -28.55
N PRO A 614 32.81 14.09 -28.03
CA PRO A 614 34.13 13.96 -28.65
C PRO A 614 34.12 13.12 -29.94
N VAL A 615 35.14 13.30 -30.77
CA VAL A 615 35.36 12.50 -31.98
C VAL A 615 35.56 11.02 -31.61
N GLU A 616 34.95 10.10 -32.37
CA GLU A 616 35.05 8.66 -32.14
C GLU A 616 36.50 8.17 -32.26
N GLU A 617 36.96 7.52 -31.19
CA GLU A 617 38.31 6.98 -31.09
C GLU A 617 38.36 5.49 -31.43
N GLU A 618 37.24 4.76 -31.31
CA GLU A 618 37.19 3.32 -31.49
C GLU A 618 37.36 2.93 -32.98
N PRO A 619 38.51 2.33 -33.38
CA PRO A 619 38.86 2.18 -34.79
C PRO A 619 37.85 1.35 -35.59
N SER A 620 37.27 0.32 -34.97
CA SER A 620 36.28 -0.52 -35.65
C SER A 620 35.00 0.24 -35.99
N LEU A 621 34.58 1.18 -35.14
CA LEU A 621 33.37 1.97 -35.37
C LEU A 621 33.62 3.06 -36.42
N VAL A 622 34.79 3.70 -36.40
CA VAL A 622 35.21 4.64 -37.44
C VAL A 622 35.24 3.99 -38.82
N LYS A 623 35.69 2.74 -38.91
CA LYS A 623 35.64 1.97 -40.15
C LYS A 623 34.21 1.74 -40.63
N LEU A 624 33.27 1.41 -39.74
CA LEU A 624 31.85 1.25 -40.08
C LEU A 624 31.24 2.55 -40.63
N TYR A 625 31.60 3.72 -40.08
CA TYR A 625 31.19 5.01 -40.64
C TYR A 625 31.72 5.20 -42.07
N GLY A 626 33.00 4.91 -42.29
CA GLY A 626 33.61 4.98 -43.62
C GLY A 626 32.97 4.03 -44.63
N ASP A 627 32.73 2.79 -44.24
CA ASP A 627 32.07 1.77 -45.06
C ASP A 627 30.64 2.19 -45.42
N ALA A 628 29.88 2.73 -44.46
CA ALA A 628 28.53 3.25 -44.69
C ALA A 628 28.51 4.43 -45.68
N LEU A 629 29.51 5.33 -45.63
CA LEU A 629 29.67 6.44 -46.57
C LEU A 629 30.03 5.93 -47.98
N ALA A 630 31.02 5.04 -48.08
CA ALA A 630 31.49 4.49 -49.35
C ALA A 630 30.40 3.68 -50.08
N GLN A 631 29.61 2.92 -49.33
CA GLN A 631 28.50 2.13 -49.85
C GLN A 631 27.21 2.93 -50.04
N LYS A 632 27.21 4.24 -49.76
CA LYS A 632 26.04 5.13 -49.82
C LYS A 632 24.85 4.60 -48.99
N MET A 633 25.14 4.01 -47.84
CA MET A 633 24.16 3.51 -46.87
C MET A 633 23.48 4.64 -46.11
N VAL A 634 24.06 5.85 -46.13
CA VAL A 634 23.51 7.03 -45.47
C VAL A 634 23.09 8.06 -46.51
N ARG A 635 21.90 8.64 -46.37
CA ARG A 635 21.39 9.67 -47.28
C ARG A 635 22.20 10.97 -47.11
N PRO A 636 22.78 11.55 -48.18
CA PRO A 636 23.49 12.82 -48.09
C PRO A 636 22.66 13.91 -47.39
N GLY A 637 23.28 14.67 -46.50
CA GLY A 637 22.65 15.75 -45.74
C GLY A 637 21.83 15.32 -44.52
N SER A 638 21.51 14.02 -44.37
CA SER A 638 20.87 13.48 -43.15
C SER A 638 21.79 13.59 -41.92
N ILE A 639 21.20 13.54 -40.72
CA ILE A 639 21.97 13.53 -39.46
C ILE A 639 22.93 12.34 -39.42
N ALA A 640 22.49 11.16 -39.82
CA ALA A 640 23.35 9.98 -39.88
C ALA A 640 24.55 10.19 -40.81
N TYR A 641 24.36 10.82 -41.97
CA TYR A 641 25.46 11.19 -42.87
C TYR A 641 26.43 12.17 -42.23
N ARG A 642 25.93 13.23 -41.55
CA ARG A 642 26.77 14.22 -40.87
C ARG A 642 27.60 13.59 -39.75
N ILE A 643 27.00 12.70 -38.94
CA ILE A 643 27.68 11.95 -37.88
C ILE A 643 28.79 11.09 -38.48
N ALA A 644 28.47 10.25 -39.47
CA ALA A 644 29.45 9.36 -40.10
C ALA A 644 30.59 10.16 -40.76
N GLN A 645 30.26 11.20 -41.50
CA GLN A 645 31.25 12.06 -42.17
C GLN A 645 32.16 12.76 -41.16
N HIS A 646 31.60 13.32 -40.09
CA HIS A 646 32.39 14.00 -39.07
C HIS A 646 33.39 13.05 -38.41
N HIS A 647 32.92 11.92 -37.87
CA HIS A 647 33.77 10.96 -37.18
C HIS A 647 34.80 10.31 -38.10
N PHE A 648 34.39 9.93 -39.32
CA PHE A 648 35.33 9.39 -40.30
C PHE A 648 36.38 10.41 -40.71
N ASN A 649 36.05 11.70 -40.87
CA ASN A 649 37.00 12.72 -41.33
C ASN A 649 37.93 13.23 -40.23
N HIS A 650 37.46 13.33 -38.98
CA HIS A 650 38.25 13.92 -37.89
C HIS A 650 39.01 12.87 -37.06
N SER A 651 38.57 11.61 -37.07
CA SER A 651 39.26 10.56 -36.30
C SER A 651 40.64 10.24 -36.87
N LYS A 652 41.61 10.02 -35.99
CA LYS A 652 42.98 9.61 -36.33
C LYS A 652 43.21 8.10 -36.16
N SER A 653 42.18 7.35 -35.75
CA SER A 653 42.31 5.95 -35.35
C SER A 653 42.36 4.96 -36.53
N VAL A 654 42.05 5.40 -37.76
CA VAL A 654 42.08 4.57 -38.98
C VAL A 654 42.88 5.26 -40.08
N HIS A 655 43.72 4.51 -40.80
CA HIS A 655 44.40 4.99 -42.01
C HIS A 655 43.40 5.14 -43.16
N LYS A 656 43.17 6.38 -43.58
CA LYS A 656 42.25 6.73 -44.66
C LYS A 656 43.02 6.66 -45.97
N ALA A 657 42.72 5.68 -46.81
CA ALA A 657 43.04 5.80 -48.23
C ALA A 657 42.19 6.97 -48.76
N THR A 658 42.81 7.97 -49.40
CA THR A 658 42.13 9.11 -50.00
C THR A 658 40.95 8.63 -50.86
N LEU A 659 39.74 8.79 -50.32
CA LEU A 659 38.48 8.49 -50.98
C LEU A 659 37.57 9.70 -50.78
N PHE A 660 37.45 10.44 -51.88
CA PHE A 660 36.66 11.65 -52.16
C PHE A 660 37.10 12.95 -51.48
#